data_AF-A0A2E0X8L9-F1
#
_entry.id   AF-A0A2E0X8L9-F1
#
_cell.length_a   1.000
_cell.length_b   1.000
_cell.length_c   1.000
_cell.angle_alpha   90.00
_cell.angle_beta   90.00
_cell.angle_gamma   90.00
#
_symmetry.space_group_name_H-M   'P 1'
#
loop_
_entity.id
_entity.type
_entity.pdbx_description
1 polymer ?
#
loop_
_entity_poly.entity_id
_entity_poly.type
_entity_poly.pdbx_seq_one_letter_code
_entity_poly.pdbx_strand_id
1 'polypeptide(L)'
;QFAYWDFPRLAVAQIPWLTANQLSTIKDNVQFGNMSDAQRAALTVTQVRQLDANNVGIYLLTELQRGWLSTAQLQSLAVSTNVLSLLTSNQISQLAAAQVRQFQYWDFPLLSVSQIPILTAAQIQSIPGQDQFRRLSEAQRGALSVAQVRSLNVGGVGLALLTPLQRQWISAAQVQTLLSRDFALLTTAQLSLVTPQQFASVANASDLDGLSEQQRRALSSEQILSLPLDLLIRLTGADIDAAKLAGFTPMNRFGVGPDGLSANPHAAMAWQQVLSLVPVSQATHTAVASGEWTDPRIWSNGQVPGNGANVMIPAGIDVQLSEWLAQPLKTVRIDGSLTFNPDAYTQLMVDTIVVNTTGSFHMGTESEPINEQRIARVLFPTAQALDTTWDPRLLSRGLISRGEVRVYGAEKTSFTTFATPPQAGDTVLTLAEVPLNWQVGDRLKLAGTQNWQDDYGTEEVVIRAISGSTVTVDALKFDHQPPAGYELQAYVANMTRNAQFSASHQNVPALQRPHLMFMQNPNVELVDAGVYGLGRTDKSEPLNRPVVVNGVLQPGTGTNPEARYAVHFHHTGVDPNSTPGLVRGTVVDGSPGWGFVNHQSYVIMEDNVAYGVDGAAFVGEDGNEIGAFRHNLAMSTTGTGLDPRTRKEIGDFGHSGDGFWLQGPLIETTGNISAGARHAGFTIFAASSKVAIDPADIGAEAWTGLADVIPVSAVPVANFSDNIAFAGNRGLETWFLTRGLYDLPANGIDNFTAWGNRGAAIQLEYSTRVTINGGTLLGTGESGARGVSMNVRTSDVTYNDVTIHDFEIAAIAASRGVTVFRDGSYRALTGIEITVPINEAREVSIVGNPVFARPTAAWAAGKPSYDISMNGELDLYFQSPETMVASQVVAIDTPATGKALLYYLEQAPGHVPFPSATTAGYVPTSWLNLKNGELQQRFGVSFAGEMIPNSAVANSRIWGKLLPLA
;
A
#
# COMPACT_ATOMS: atom_id res chain seq x y z
N GLN A 1 -41.22 -62.06 -1.46
CA GLN A 1 -40.66 -61.24 -2.55
C GLN A 1 -41.45 -59.95 -2.56
N PHE A 2 -40.78 -58.81 -2.49
CA PHE A 2 -41.43 -57.50 -2.58
C PHE A 2 -41.58 -57.15 -4.06
N ALA A 3 -42.77 -56.70 -4.49
CA ALA A 3 -43.07 -56.36 -5.88
C ALA A 3 -43.73 -54.98 -5.99
N TYR A 4 -43.77 -54.41 -7.19
CA TYR A 4 -44.20 -53.02 -7.35
C TYR A 4 -45.67 -52.75 -6.99
N TRP A 5 -46.53 -53.78 -7.02
CA TRP A 5 -47.92 -53.71 -6.58
C TRP A 5 -48.09 -53.67 -5.05
N ASP A 6 -47.01 -53.83 -4.28
CA ASP A 6 -47.03 -53.76 -2.82
C ASP A 6 -46.94 -52.31 -2.30
N PHE A 7 -46.42 -51.37 -3.11
CA PHE A 7 -46.25 -49.96 -2.73
C PHE A 7 -47.54 -49.26 -2.27
N PRO A 8 -48.69 -49.39 -2.96
CA PRO A 8 -49.93 -48.73 -2.51
C PRO A 8 -50.43 -49.21 -1.14
N ARG A 9 -49.96 -50.38 -0.68
CA ARG A 9 -50.38 -51.01 0.59
C ARG A 9 -49.48 -50.64 1.78
N LEU A 10 -48.36 -49.94 1.54
CA LEU A 10 -47.46 -49.49 2.59
C LEU A 10 -48.00 -48.28 3.36
N ALA A 11 -47.82 -48.25 4.67
CA ALA A 11 -48.04 -47.02 5.43
C ALA A 11 -46.96 -45.97 5.07
N VAL A 12 -47.34 -44.69 5.07
CA VAL A 12 -46.42 -43.58 4.72
C VAL A 12 -45.14 -43.60 5.56
N ALA A 13 -45.25 -43.95 6.85
CA ALA A 13 -44.12 -44.07 7.76
C ALA A 13 -43.11 -45.19 7.40
N GLN A 14 -43.50 -46.14 6.54
CA GLN A 14 -42.64 -47.24 6.10
C GLN A 14 -41.81 -46.87 4.87
N ILE A 15 -42.20 -45.83 4.12
CA ILE A 15 -41.54 -45.44 2.87
C ILE A 15 -40.05 -45.07 3.07
N PRO A 16 -39.65 -44.31 4.11
CA PRO A 16 -38.24 -43.97 4.33
C PRO A 16 -37.33 -45.17 4.58
N TRP A 17 -37.87 -46.33 4.96
CA TRP A 17 -37.12 -47.53 5.33
C TRP A 17 -36.96 -48.54 4.17
N LEU A 18 -37.46 -48.23 2.98
CA LEU A 18 -37.33 -49.11 1.81
C LEU A 18 -35.87 -49.19 1.34
N THR A 19 -35.42 -50.43 1.13
CA THR A 19 -34.08 -50.75 0.60
C THR A 19 -33.99 -50.51 -0.91
N ALA A 20 -32.77 -50.37 -1.42
CA ALA A 20 -32.51 -50.22 -2.86
C ALA A 20 -33.13 -51.36 -3.70
N ASN A 21 -33.08 -52.60 -3.19
CA ASN A 21 -33.69 -53.76 -3.86
C ASN A 21 -35.22 -53.66 -3.92
N GLN A 22 -35.86 -53.11 -2.89
CA GLN A 22 -37.31 -52.90 -2.89
C GLN A 22 -37.71 -51.77 -3.85
N LEU A 23 -36.90 -50.72 -3.95
CA LEU A 23 -37.12 -49.62 -4.89
C LEU A 23 -36.84 -50.00 -6.36
N SER A 24 -35.92 -50.94 -6.61
CA SER A 24 -35.62 -51.46 -7.96
C SER A 24 -36.79 -52.15 -8.66
N THR A 25 -37.87 -52.44 -7.93
CA THR A 25 -39.07 -53.02 -8.54
C THR A 25 -39.92 -51.97 -9.26
N ILE A 26 -39.76 -50.68 -8.96
CA ILE A 26 -40.39 -49.57 -9.71
C ILE A 26 -39.52 -49.29 -10.92
N LYS A 27 -39.97 -49.68 -12.12
CA LYS A 27 -39.20 -49.64 -13.38
C LYS A 27 -39.66 -48.58 -14.39
N ASP A 28 -40.82 -47.98 -14.17
CA ASP A 28 -41.41 -47.00 -15.09
C ASP A 28 -42.31 -45.99 -14.36
N ASN A 29 -42.79 -45.00 -15.10
CA ASN A 29 -43.63 -43.92 -14.60
C ASN A 29 -45.05 -44.36 -14.17
N VAL A 30 -45.56 -45.50 -14.69
CA VAL A 30 -46.85 -46.06 -14.32
C VAL A 30 -46.74 -46.68 -12.93
N GLN A 31 -45.67 -47.42 -12.68
CA GLN A 31 -45.39 -48.05 -11.40
C GLN A 31 -45.11 -47.02 -10.31
N PHE A 32 -44.40 -45.93 -10.64
CA PHE A 32 -44.23 -44.79 -9.73
C PHE A 32 -45.57 -44.08 -9.43
N GLY A 33 -46.47 -44.03 -10.43
CA GLY A 33 -47.82 -43.50 -10.31
C GLY A 33 -48.73 -44.28 -9.35
N ASN A 34 -48.45 -45.56 -9.10
CA ASN A 34 -49.24 -46.40 -8.20
C ASN A 34 -49.10 -46.03 -6.71
N MET A 35 -48.07 -45.26 -6.33
CA MET A 35 -47.95 -44.74 -4.97
C MET A 35 -49.04 -43.68 -4.67
N SER A 36 -49.35 -43.44 -3.40
CA SER A 36 -50.15 -42.28 -3.00
C SER A 36 -49.30 -41.01 -2.93
N ASP A 37 -49.94 -39.82 -2.94
CA ASP A 37 -49.24 -38.54 -2.81
C ASP A 37 -48.41 -38.46 -1.52
N ALA A 38 -48.98 -38.94 -0.41
CA ALA A 38 -48.30 -38.97 0.88
C ALA A 38 -47.10 -39.93 0.88
N GLN A 39 -47.19 -41.05 0.16
CA GLN A 39 -46.07 -41.98 0.02
C GLN A 39 -44.95 -41.39 -0.83
N ARG A 40 -45.27 -40.74 -1.96
CA ARG A 40 -44.26 -40.05 -2.80
C ARG A 40 -43.56 -38.93 -2.03
N ALA A 41 -44.32 -38.14 -1.27
CA ALA A 41 -43.77 -37.10 -0.42
C ALA A 41 -42.85 -37.64 0.70
N ALA A 42 -43.07 -38.89 1.14
CA ALA A 42 -42.26 -39.55 2.18
C ALA A 42 -40.99 -40.24 1.65
N LEU A 43 -40.75 -40.28 0.33
CA LEU A 43 -39.49 -40.78 -0.22
C LEU A 43 -38.33 -39.88 0.23
N THR A 44 -37.27 -40.47 0.74
CA THR A 44 -36.04 -39.73 1.07
C THR A 44 -35.31 -39.32 -0.20
N VAL A 45 -34.47 -38.29 -0.12
CA VAL A 45 -33.64 -37.81 -1.25
C VAL A 45 -32.73 -38.92 -1.81
N THR A 46 -32.24 -39.83 -0.96
CA THR A 46 -31.41 -40.97 -1.38
C THR A 46 -32.23 -41.96 -2.21
N GLN A 47 -33.46 -42.24 -1.81
CA GLN A 47 -34.35 -43.15 -2.52
C GLN A 47 -34.78 -42.57 -3.86
N VAL A 48 -35.07 -41.26 -3.92
CA VAL A 48 -35.39 -40.56 -5.17
C VAL A 48 -34.21 -40.60 -6.16
N ARG A 49 -32.98 -40.35 -5.71
CA ARG A 49 -31.77 -40.49 -6.55
C ARG A 49 -31.59 -41.91 -7.09
N GLN A 50 -31.85 -42.93 -6.28
CA GLN A 50 -31.76 -44.32 -6.71
C GLN A 50 -32.80 -44.68 -7.78
N LEU A 51 -34.02 -44.16 -7.65
CA LEU A 51 -35.08 -44.33 -8.64
C LEU A 51 -34.76 -43.61 -9.95
N ASP A 52 -34.19 -42.41 -9.89
CA ASP A 52 -33.78 -41.62 -11.05
C ASP A 52 -32.63 -42.30 -11.82
N ALA A 53 -31.57 -42.72 -11.11
CA ALA A 53 -30.37 -43.27 -11.74
C ALA A 53 -30.55 -44.65 -12.39
N ASN A 54 -31.42 -45.49 -11.85
CA ASN A 54 -31.46 -46.92 -12.22
C ASN A 54 -32.76 -47.38 -12.88
N ASN A 55 -33.86 -46.61 -12.76
CA ASN A 55 -35.18 -47.14 -13.10
C ASN A 55 -36.08 -46.17 -13.87
N VAL A 56 -36.67 -45.19 -13.17
CA VAL A 56 -37.77 -44.37 -13.72
C VAL A 56 -37.21 -43.25 -14.55
N GLY A 57 -36.13 -42.59 -14.13
CA GLY A 57 -35.62 -41.37 -14.76
C GLY A 57 -36.63 -40.21 -14.71
N ILE A 58 -36.23 -39.04 -14.20
CA ILE A 58 -37.10 -37.86 -14.14
C ILE A 58 -37.70 -37.49 -15.52
N TYR A 59 -37.00 -37.81 -16.61
CA TYR A 59 -37.42 -37.53 -17.99
C TYR A 59 -38.58 -38.42 -18.47
N LEU A 60 -38.84 -39.57 -17.84
CA LEU A 60 -39.98 -40.44 -18.20
C LEU A 60 -41.25 -40.08 -17.42
N LEU A 61 -41.17 -39.22 -16.40
CA LEU A 61 -42.36 -38.74 -15.69
C LEU A 61 -43.19 -37.81 -16.58
N THR A 62 -44.51 -37.79 -16.38
CA THR A 62 -45.38 -36.74 -16.96
C THR A 62 -45.20 -35.42 -16.21
N GLU A 63 -45.69 -34.32 -16.78
CA GLU A 63 -45.68 -33.00 -16.13
C GLU A 63 -46.35 -33.02 -14.77
N LEU A 64 -47.53 -33.65 -14.69
CA LEU A 64 -48.27 -33.84 -13.45
C LEU A 64 -47.47 -34.64 -12.42
N GLN A 65 -46.80 -35.70 -12.87
CA GLN A 65 -45.99 -36.58 -12.02
C GLN A 65 -44.76 -35.90 -11.44
N ARG A 66 -44.09 -35.04 -12.22
CA ARG A 66 -43.00 -34.20 -11.70
C ARG A 66 -43.50 -33.20 -10.66
N GLY A 67 -44.73 -32.74 -10.77
CA GLY A 67 -45.39 -31.86 -9.79
C GLY A 67 -45.62 -32.51 -8.42
N TRP A 68 -45.47 -33.82 -8.29
CA TRP A 68 -45.61 -34.56 -7.03
C TRP A 68 -44.34 -34.61 -6.19
N LEU A 69 -43.19 -34.24 -6.75
CA LEU A 69 -41.92 -34.23 -6.03
C LEU A 69 -41.82 -32.98 -5.16
N SER A 70 -41.34 -33.15 -3.92
CA SER A 70 -41.02 -32.01 -3.05
C SER A 70 -39.81 -31.25 -3.58
N THR A 71 -39.64 -30.00 -3.15
CA THR A 71 -38.48 -29.18 -3.52
C THR A 71 -37.16 -29.88 -3.17
N ALA A 72 -37.05 -30.52 -2.01
CA ALA A 72 -35.85 -31.26 -1.62
C ALA A 72 -35.57 -32.47 -2.52
N GLN A 73 -36.63 -33.15 -3.00
CA GLN A 73 -36.50 -34.26 -3.94
C GLN A 73 -36.08 -33.78 -5.32
N LEU A 74 -36.69 -32.71 -5.86
CA LEU A 74 -36.28 -32.09 -7.13
C LEU A 74 -34.83 -31.59 -7.09
N GLN A 75 -34.40 -31.01 -5.97
CA GLN A 75 -33.03 -30.53 -5.78
C GLN A 75 -32.00 -31.66 -5.65
N SER A 76 -32.44 -32.90 -5.40
CA SER A 76 -31.57 -34.06 -5.32
C SER A 76 -31.23 -34.66 -6.69
N LEU A 77 -31.99 -34.34 -7.74
CA LEU A 77 -31.89 -34.97 -9.06
C LEU A 77 -30.74 -34.39 -9.89
N ALA A 78 -30.14 -35.24 -10.73
CA ALA A 78 -29.18 -34.81 -11.74
C ALA A 78 -29.94 -34.15 -12.90
N VAL A 79 -29.63 -32.90 -13.20
CA VAL A 79 -30.25 -32.19 -14.33
C VAL A 79 -29.37 -32.41 -15.56
N SER A 80 -29.89 -33.12 -16.57
CA SER A 80 -29.26 -33.26 -17.89
C SER A 80 -30.03 -32.45 -18.95
N THR A 81 -29.45 -32.28 -20.13
CA THR A 81 -30.04 -31.56 -21.29
C THR A 81 -31.49 -31.95 -21.58
N ASN A 82 -31.84 -33.24 -21.41
CA ASN A 82 -33.17 -33.78 -21.70
C ASN A 82 -34.21 -33.45 -20.63
N VAL A 83 -33.80 -32.99 -19.45
CA VAL A 83 -34.68 -32.72 -18.32
C VAL A 83 -35.15 -31.27 -18.32
N LEU A 84 -34.31 -30.32 -18.76
CA LEU A 84 -34.62 -28.88 -18.70
C LEU A 84 -35.81 -28.48 -19.57
N SER A 85 -35.93 -29.06 -20.77
CA SER A 85 -37.08 -28.83 -21.67
C SER A 85 -38.39 -29.42 -21.14
N LEU A 86 -38.34 -30.26 -20.10
CA LEU A 86 -39.49 -30.92 -19.50
C LEU A 86 -39.95 -30.21 -18.21
N LEU A 87 -39.16 -29.34 -17.60
CA LEU A 87 -39.54 -28.67 -16.34
C LEU A 87 -40.51 -27.51 -16.59
N THR A 88 -41.51 -27.40 -15.72
CA THR A 88 -42.39 -26.22 -15.69
C THR A 88 -41.65 -25.02 -15.11
N SER A 89 -42.16 -23.81 -15.35
CA SER A 89 -41.58 -22.59 -14.78
C SER A 89 -41.49 -22.62 -13.24
N ASN A 90 -42.47 -23.24 -12.57
CA ASN A 90 -42.46 -23.41 -11.11
C ASN A 90 -41.42 -24.43 -10.63
N GLN A 91 -41.09 -25.44 -11.45
CA GLN A 91 -40.04 -26.41 -11.13
C GLN A 91 -38.65 -25.82 -11.38
N ILE A 92 -38.51 -24.99 -12.41
CA ILE A 92 -37.27 -24.25 -12.71
C ILE A 92 -36.90 -23.30 -11.57
N SER A 93 -37.87 -22.57 -10.99
CA SER A 93 -37.59 -21.69 -9.84
C SER A 93 -37.21 -22.46 -8.56
N GLN A 94 -37.49 -23.76 -8.49
CA GLN A 94 -37.17 -24.62 -7.34
C GLN A 94 -35.78 -25.27 -7.41
N LEU A 95 -35.06 -25.18 -8.55
CA LEU A 95 -33.70 -25.71 -8.67
C LEU A 95 -32.74 -25.02 -7.69
N ALA A 96 -31.79 -25.75 -7.13
CA ALA A 96 -30.73 -25.15 -6.33
C ALA A 96 -29.73 -24.39 -7.22
N ALA A 97 -29.14 -23.31 -6.71
CA ALA A 97 -28.05 -22.59 -7.38
C ALA A 97 -26.87 -23.54 -7.76
N ALA A 98 -26.60 -24.54 -6.92
CA ALA A 98 -25.60 -25.56 -7.22
C ALA A 98 -25.97 -26.42 -8.44
N GLN A 99 -27.27 -26.69 -8.70
CA GLN A 99 -27.71 -27.42 -9.89
C GLN A 99 -27.61 -26.56 -11.15
N VAL A 100 -27.98 -25.28 -11.08
CA VAL A 100 -27.84 -24.34 -12.21
C VAL A 100 -26.37 -24.13 -12.59
N ARG A 101 -25.46 -24.10 -11.60
CA ARG A 101 -24.01 -24.05 -11.84
C ARG A 101 -23.47 -25.24 -12.64
N GLN A 102 -24.15 -26.40 -12.62
CA GLN A 102 -23.75 -27.60 -13.37
C GLN A 102 -24.23 -27.59 -14.83
N PHE A 103 -25.09 -26.64 -15.21
CA PHE A 103 -25.56 -26.52 -16.59
C PHE A 103 -24.39 -26.29 -17.53
N GLN A 104 -24.42 -27.03 -18.63
CA GLN A 104 -23.50 -26.83 -19.73
C GLN A 104 -23.94 -25.62 -20.54
N TYR A 105 -23.02 -25.02 -21.30
CA TYR A 105 -23.32 -23.77 -22.02
C TYR A 105 -24.44 -23.92 -23.08
N TRP A 106 -24.71 -25.15 -23.54
CA TRP A 106 -25.81 -25.46 -24.48
C TRP A 106 -27.16 -25.68 -23.79
N ASP A 107 -27.22 -25.73 -22.46
CA ASP A 107 -28.47 -25.88 -21.71
C ASP A 107 -29.23 -24.56 -21.56
N PHE A 108 -28.52 -23.43 -21.48
CA PHE A 108 -29.11 -22.10 -21.29
C PHE A 108 -30.06 -21.65 -22.41
N PRO A 109 -29.77 -21.89 -23.71
CA PRO A 109 -30.73 -21.62 -24.78
C PRO A 109 -32.06 -22.36 -24.65
N LEU A 110 -32.12 -23.48 -23.91
CA LEU A 110 -33.34 -24.29 -23.75
C LEU A 110 -34.38 -23.64 -22.82
N LEU A 111 -33.99 -22.65 -22.01
CA LEU A 111 -34.90 -21.88 -21.17
C LEU A 111 -35.71 -20.92 -22.04
N SER A 112 -37.04 -20.91 -21.97
CA SER A 112 -37.83 -19.92 -22.70
C SER A 112 -37.59 -18.51 -22.17
N VAL A 113 -37.85 -17.48 -22.99
CA VAL A 113 -37.79 -16.07 -22.55
C VAL A 113 -38.69 -15.81 -21.34
N SER A 114 -39.85 -16.47 -21.26
CA SER A 114 -40.79 -16.36 -20.14
C SER A 114 -40.33 -17.07 -18.87
N GLN A 115 -39.36 -17.99 -18.95
CA GLN A 115 -38.77 -18.68 -17.80
C GLN A 115 -37.64 -17.85 -17.15
N ILE A 116 -37.01 -16.93 -17.88
CA ILE A 116 -35.90 -16.12 -17.35
C ILE A 116 -36.30 -15.28 -16.14
N PRO A 117 -37.41 -14.50 -16.14
CA PRO A 117 -37.82 -13.71 -14.98
C PRO A 117 -38.18 -14.56 -13.75
N ILE A 118 -38.40 -15.86 -13.92
CA ILE A 118 -38.87 -16.80 -12.88
C ILE A 118 -37.69 -17.41 -12.11
N LEU A 119 -36.48 -17.38 -12.68
CA LEU A 119 -35.26 -17.77 -11.97
C LEU A 119 -34.99 -16.85 -10.78
N THR A 120 -34.57 -17.41 -9.66
CA THR A 120 -34.15 -16.63 -8.49
C THR A 120 -32.84 -15.89 -8.76
N ALA A 121 -32.60 -14.82 -8.01
CA ALA A 121 -31.33 -14.09 -8.03
C ALA A 121 -30.11 -15.02 -7.79
N ALA A 122 -30.23 -15.95 -6.84
CA ALA A 122 -29.17 -16.92 -6.53
C ALA A 122 -28.88 -17.89 -7.69
N GLN A 123 -29.90 -18.31 -8.43
CA GLN A 123 -29.73 -19.15 -9.62
C GLN A 123 -29.04 -18.36 -10.75
N ILE A 124 -29.43 -17.11 -11.00
CA ILE A 124 -28.78 -16.24 -12.00
C ILE A 124 -27.32 -15.94 -11.62
N GLN A 125 -27.04 -15.65 -10.35
CA GLN A 125 -25.68 -15.42 -9.85
C GLN A 125 -24.79 -16.68 -9.95
N SER A 126 -25.38 -17.87 -9.97
CA SER A 126 -24.65 -19.13 -10.08
C SER A 126 -24.13 -19.46 -11.48
N ILE A 127 -24.48 -18.66 -12.49
CA ILE A 127 -24.00 -18.82 -13.86
C ILE A 127 -22.46 -18.64 -13.88
N PRO A 128 -21.68 -19.65 -14.31
CA PRO A 128 -20.23 -19.69 -14.06
C PRO A 128 -19.38 -18.56 -14.66
N GLY A 129 -19.83 -17.93 -15.76
CA GLY A 129 -19.07 -16.87 -16.41
C GLY A 129 -19.72 -16.33 -17.69
N GLN A 130 -19.00 -15.44 -18.38
CA GLN A 130 -19.45 -14.77 -19.61
C GLN A 130 -19.89 -15.75 -20.70
N ASP A 131 -19.20 -16.89 -20.84
CA ASP A 131 -19.45 -17.86 -21.90
C ASP A 131 -20.81 -18.56 -21.80
N GLN A 132 -21.26 -18.87 -20.58
CA GLN A 132 -22.60 -19.42 -20.35
C GLN A 132 -23.65 -18.32 -20.49
N PHE A 133 -23.36 -17.13 -19.97
CA PHE A 133 -24.29 -16.01 -20.00
C PHE A 133 -24.58 -15.51 -21.44
N ARG A 134 -23.57 -15.48 -22.32
CA ARG A 134 -23.75 -15.07 -23.73
C ARG A 134 -24.58 -16.06 -24.56
N ARG A 135 -24.75 -17.31 -24.10
CA ARG A 135 -25.54 -18.34 -24.78
C ARG A 135 -27.03 -18.17 -24.56
N LEU A 136 -27.44 -17.46 -23.51
CA LEU A 136 -28.78 -16.90 -23.46
C LEU A 136 -28.98 -16.02 -24.71
N SER A 137 -30.08 -16.18 -25.44
CA SER A 137 -30.44 -15.28 -26.53
C SER A 137 -30.58 -13.83 -26.04
N GLU A 138 -30.48 -12.87 -26.95
CA GLU A 138 -30.69 -11.45 -26.61
C GLU A 138 -32.05 -11.22 -25.94
N ALA A 139 -33.10 -11.91 -26.41
CA ALA A 139 -34.42 -11.85 -25.81
C ALA A 139 -34.45 -12.43 -24.38
N GLN A 140 -33.74 -13.55 -24.14
CA GLN A 140 -33.61 -14.13 -22.79
C GLN A 140 -32.85 -13.18 -21.86
N ARG A 141 -31.71 -12.63 -22.29
CA ARG A 141 -30.95 -11.64 -21.48
C ARG A 141 -31.79 -10.38 -21.23
N GLY A 142 -32.52 -9.90 -22.22
CA GLY A 142 -33.42 -8.74 -22.10
C GLY A 142 -34.58 -8.96 -21.14
N ALA A 143 -34.97 -10.20 -20.86
CA ALA A 143 -36.03 -10.54 -19.93
C ALA A 143 -35.61 -10.55 -18.44
N LEU A 144 -34.32 -10.36 -18.12
CA LEU A 144 -33.86 -10.30 -16.72
C LEU A 144 -34.52 -9.12 -15.99
N SER A 145 -35.02 -9.38 -14.78
CA SER A 145 -35.57 -8.38 -13.87
C SER A 145 -34.48 -7.55 -13.18
N VAL A 146 -34.87 -6.40 -12.60
CA VAL A 146 -33.98 -5.53 -11.81
C VAL A 146 -33.26 -6.30 -10.71
N ALA A 147 -33.98 -7.15 -9.96
CA ALA A 147 -33.41 -7.93 -8.86
C ALA A 147 -32.35 -8.93 -9.36
N GLN A 148 -32.61 -9.58 -10.51
CA GLN A 148 -31.66 -10.51 -11.11
C GLN A 148 -30.42 -9.78 -11.64
N VAL A 149 -30.59 -8.63 -12.33
CA VAL A 149 -29.45 -7.82 -12.80
C VAL A 149 -28.60 -7.34 -11.63
N ARG A 150 -29.20 -6.95 -10.50
CA ARG A 150 -28.46 -6.55 -9.29
C ARG A 150 -27.73 -7.69 -8.57
N SER A 151 -28.08 -8.93 -8.88
CA SER A 151 -27.39 -10.13 -8.38
C SER A 151 -26.30 -10.66 -9.31
N LEU A 152 -26.20 -10.14 -10.54
CA LEU A 152 -25.17 -10.57 -11.49
C LEU A 152 -23.77 -10.16 -11.02
N ASN A 153 -22.81 -11.06 -11.21
CA ASN A 153 -21.39 -10.72 -11.22
C ASN A 153 -21.04 -10.03 -12.56
N VAL A 154 -21.36 -8.73 -12.65
CA VAL A 154 -21.16 -7.95 -13.89
C VAL A 154 -19.70 -7.84 -14.31
N GLY A 155 -18.74 -7.84 -13.37
CA GLY A 155 -17.32 -7.91 -13.68
C GLY A 155 -16.89 -9.22 -14.36
N GLY A 156 -17.59 -10.32 -14.07
CA GLY A 156 -17.36 -11.63 -14.69
C GLY A 156 -18.10 -11.86 -16.01
N VAL A 157 -19.33 -11.32 -16.16
CA VAL A 157 -20.13 -11.52 -17.39
C VAL A 157 -19.96 -10.41 -18.43
N GLY A 158 -19.57 -9.19 -18.03
CA GLY A 158 -19.39 -8.02 -18.89
C GLY A 158 -20.70 -7.26 -19.19
N LEU A 159 -20.62 -5.93 -19.26
CA LEU A 159 -21.79 -5.07 -19.48
C LEU A 159 -22.32 -5.11 -20.92
N ALA A 160 -21.49 -5.46 -21.88
CA ALA A 160 -21.86 -5.53 -23.30
C ALA A 160 -22.99 -6.53 -23.58
N LEU A 161 -23.20 -7.51 -22.69
CA LEU A 161 -24.26 -8.52 -22.81
C LEU A 161 -25.61 -8.07 -22.23
N LEU A 162 -25.67 -6.90 -21.59
CA LEU A 162 -26.89 -6.30 -21.04
C LEU A 162 -27.48 -5.24 -21.96
N THR A 163 -28.80 -5.07 -21.90
CA THR A 163 -29.48 -3.98 -22.61
C THR A 163 -29.10 -2.60 -22.03
N PRO A 164 -29.24 -1.49 -22.80
CA PRO A 164 -29.01 -0.14 -22.28
C PRO A 164 -29.81 0.18 -21.01
N LEU A 165 -31.05 -0.31 -20.90
CA LEU A 165 -31.88 -0.12 -19.71
C LEU A 165 -31.34 -0.90 -18.50
N GLN A 166 -30.96 -2.17 -18.70
CA GLN A 166 -30.39 -3.00 -17.64
C GLN A 166 -29.06 -2.46 -17.11
N ARG A 167 -28.24 -1.84 -17.97
CA ARG A 167 -27.02 -1.14 -17.54
C ARG A 167 -27.29 -0.02 -16.54
N GLN A 168 -28.46 0.61 -16.57
CA GLN A 168 -28.85 1.63 -15.58
C GLN A 168 -29.26 1.04 -14.22
N TRP A 169 -29.49 -0.27 -14.14
CA TRP A 169 -29.98 -0.92 -12.92
C TRP A 169 -28.88 -1.41 -11.97
N ILE A 170 -27.62 -1.47 -12.46
CA ILE A 170 -26.49 -1.96 -11.67
C ILE A 170 -26.21 -1.03 -10.48
N SER A 171 -25.80 -1.63 -9.36
CA SER A 171 -25.48 -0.91 -8.13
C SER A 171 -24.08 -0.28 -8.16
N ALA A 172 -23.81 0.64 -7.22
CA ALA A 172 -22.47 1.18 -7.01
C ALA A 172 -21.43 0.08 -6.72
N ALA A 173 -21.80 -0.93 -5.90
CA ALA A 173 -20.92 -2.07 -5.61
C ALA A 173 -20.59 -2.88 -6.88
N GLN A 174 -21.56 -3.04 -7.80
CA GLN A 174 -21.33 -3.70 -9.07
C GLN A 174 -20.40 -2.90 -10.00
N VAL A 175 -20.48 -1.56 -10.00
CA VAL A 175 -19.55 -0.70 -10.75
C VAL A 175 -18.10 -0.91 -10.30
N GLN A 176 -17.86 -1.09 -8.99
CA GLN A 176 -16.52 -1.35 -8.44
C GLN A 176 -15.91 -2.70 -8.85
N THR A 177 -16.71 -3.60 -9.44
CA THR A 177 -16.22 -4.91 -9.94
C THR A 177 -15.89 -4.90 -11.42
N LEU A 178 -16.19 -3.81 -12.13
CA LEU A 178 -16.00 -3.71 -13.58
C LEU A 178 -14.53 -3.57 -13.96
N LEU A 179 -14.23 -4.07 -15.16
CA LEU A 179 -12.93 -3.91 -15.81
C LEU A 179 -12.95 -2.69 -16.72
N SER A 180 -11.77 -2.16 -17.08
CA SER A 180 -11.61 -0.96 -17.92
C SER A 180 -12.42 -1.01 -19.22
N ARG A 181 -12.49 -2.17 -19.87
CA ARG A 181 -13.28 -2.40 -21.10
C ARG A 181 -14.78 -2.06 -21.00
N ASP A 182 -15.34 -2.01 -19.80
CA ASP A 182 -16.77 -1.74 -19.58
C ASP A 182 -17.07 -0.24 -19.37
N PHE A 183 -16.05 0.62 -19.21
CA PHE A 183 -16.27 2.02 -18.82
C PHE A 183 -17.03 2.83 -19.87
N ALA A 184 -16.77 2.58 -21.15
CA ALA A 184 -17.52 3.16 -22.27
C ALA A 184 -19.03 2.87 -22.21
N LEU A 185 -19.43 1.81 -21.51
CA LEU A 185 -20.82 1.39 -21.41
C LEU A 185 -21.57 1.99 -20.21
N LEU A 186 -20.90 2.77 -19.35
CA LEU A 186 -21.45 3.38 -18.15
C LEU A 186 -22.13 4.72 -18.41
N THR A 187 -23.16 5.05 -17.64
CA THR A 187 -23.67 6.44 -17.60
C THR A 187 -22.68 7.38 -16.90
N THR A 188 -22.81 8.69 -17.06
CA THR A 188 -21.97 9.69 -16.38
C THR A 188 -22.02 9.56 -14.85
N ALA A 189 -23.20 9.31 -14.28
CA ALA A 189 -23.38 9.12 -12.84
C ALA A 189 -22.80 7.79 -12.32
N GLN A 190 -22.67 6.77 -13.17
CA GLN A 190 -21.99 5.52 -12.82
C GLN A 190 -20.48 5.65 -13.01
N LEU A 191 -20.03 6.41 -14.01
CA LEU A 191 -18.62 6.65 -14.25
C LEU A 191 -17.97 7.41 -13.08
N SER A 192 -18.71 8.33 -12.43
CA SER A 192 -18.25 8.98 -11.20
C SER A 192 -18.13 8.04 -9.99
N LEU A 193 -18.65 6.81 -10.09
CA LEU A 193 -18.47 5.77 -9.08
C LEU A 193 -17.26 4.88 -9.37
N VAL A 194 -16.66 4.93 -10.57
CA VAL A 194 -15.44 4.15 -10.85
C VAL A 194 -14.30 4.72 -10.01
N THR A 195 -13.55 3.88 -9.31
CA THR A 195 -12.46 4.39 -8.46
C THR A 195 -11.28 4.89 -9.31
N PRO A 196 -10.47 5.83 -8.80
CA PRO A 196 -9.21 6.20 -9.44
C PRO A 196 -8.32 4.98 -9.73
N GLN A 197 -8.36 3.90 -8.95
CA GLN A 197 -7.46 2.77 -9.20
C GLN A 197 -8.00 1.79 -10.23
N GLN A 198 -9.32 1.74 -10.41
CA GLN A 198 -9.91 1.17 -11.61
C GLN A 198 -9.44 1.94 -12.86
N PHE A 199 -9.33 3.27 -12.79
CA PHE A 199 -8.72 4.08 -13.87
C PHE A 199 -7.21 3.89 -14.01
N ALA A 200 -6.44 3.85 -12.92
CA ALA A 200 -5.02 3.53 -12.96
C ALA A 200 -4.74 2.14 -13.53
N SER A 201 -5.69 1.20 -13.40
CA SER A 201 -5.56 -0.14 -13.97
C SER A 201 -5.72 -0.21 -15.49
N VAL A 202 -6.18 0.89 -16.12
CA VAL A 202 -6.33 0.98 -17.58
C VAL A 202 -4.96 0.86 -18.22
N ALA A 203 -4.76 -0.22 -18.97
CA ALA A 203 -3.48 -0.52 -19.62
C ALA A 203 -3.43 -0.06 -21.09
N ASN A 204 -4.59 0.12 -21.74
CA ASN A 204 -4.68 0.39 -23.17
C ASN A 204 -5.54 1.63 -23.44
N ALA A 205 -5.10 2.49 -24.35
CA ALA A 205 -5.85 3.69 -24.76
C ALA A 205 -7.23 3.35 -25.35
N SER A 206 -7.37 2.20 -26.00
CA SER A 206 -8.63 1.74 -26.60
C SER A 206 -9.77 1.58 -25.60
N ASP A 207 -9.46 1.33 -24.32
CA ASP A 207 -10.48 1.25 -23.25
C ASP A 207 -11.08 2.63 -22.93
N LEU A 208 -10.38 3.72 -23.28
CA LEU A 208 -10.79 5.11 -23.06
C LEU A 208 -11.34 5.77 -24.34
N ASP A 209 -10.88 5.35 -25.52
CA ASP A 209 -11.34 5.85 -26.82
C ASP A 209 -12.86 5.68 -27.01
N GLY A 210 -13.44 4.66 -26.38
CA GLY A 210 -14.88 4.40 -26.40
C GLY A 210 -15.73 5.35 -25.54
N LEU A 211 -15.13 6.20 -24.71
CA LEU A 211 -15.85 7.18 -23.90
C LEU A 211 -16.44 8.29 -24.81
N SER A 212 -17.69 8.65 -24.59
CA SER A 212 -18.30 9.85 -25.17
C SER A 212 -17.71 11.12 -24.56
N GLU A 213 -17.92 12.26 -25.23
CA GLU A 213 -17.53 13.57 -24.72
C GLU A 213 -18.16 13.87 -23.34
N GLN A 214 -19.43 13.51 -23.14
CA GLN A 214 -20.12 13.69 -21.86
C GLN A 214 -19.52 12.82 -20.75
N GLN A 215 -19.10 11.59 -21.06
CA GLN A 215 -18.40 10.72 -20.10
C GLN A 215 -17.01 11.27 -19.76
N ARG A 216 -16.22 11.73 -20.73
CA ARG A 216 -14.94 12.42 -20.45
C ARG A 216 -15.15 13.66 -19.57
N ARG A 217 -16.19 14.45 -19.85
CA ARG A 217 -16.62 15.57 -19.00
C ARG A 217 -17.21 15.15 -17.65
N ALA A 218 -17.47 13.88 -17.39
CA ALA A 218 -17.92 13.39 -16.08
C ALA A 218 -16.79 12.82 -15.20
N LEU A 219 -15.57 12.63 -15.75
CA LEU A 219 -14.42 12.16 -14.98
C LEU A 219 -14.04 13.14 -13.86
N SER A 220 -13.72 12.61 -12.68
CA SER A 220 -13.18 13.37 -11.56
C SER A 220 -11.69 13.67 -11.75
N SER A 221 -11.18 14.65 -11.01
CA SER A 221 -9.75 15.00 -11.08
C SER A 221 -8.85 13.86 -10.62
N GLU A 222 -9.28 13.12 -9.59
CA GLU A 222 -8.57 11.95 -9.07
C GLU A 222 -8.51 10.81 -10.09
N GLN A 223 -9.62 10.56 -10.82
CA GLN A 223 -9.64 9.57 -11.89
C GLN A 223 -8.66 9.94 -13.02
N ILE A 224 -8.56 11.23 -13.36
CA ILE A 224 -7.65 11.70 -14.42
C ILE A 224 -6.19 11.60 -13.98
N LEU A 225 -5.82 12.03 -12.76
CA LEU A 225 -4.43 11.97 -12.26
C LEU A 225 -3.92 10.54 -12.02
N SER A 226 -4.84 9.61 -11.82
CA SER A 226 -4.49 8.20 -11.66
C SER A 226 -4.08 7.51 -12.97
N LEU A 227 -4.29 8.15 -14.13
CA LEU A 227 -3.96 7.59 -15.44
C LEU A 227 -2.44 7.59 -15.70
N PRO A 228 -1.93 6.58 -16.43
CA PRO A 228 -0.62 6.64 -17.08
C PRO A 228 -0.46 7.91 -17.94
N LEU A 229 0.76 8.47 -18.01
CA LEU A 229 0.99 9.77 -18.69
C LEU A 229 0.63 9.72 -20.18
N ASP A 230 0.93 8.65 -20.89
CA ASP A 230 0.57 8.49 -22.29
C ASP A 230 -0.95 8.51 -22.52
N LEU A 231 -1.72 7.92 -21.60
CA LEU A 231 -3.18 7.97 -21.62
C LEU A 231 -3.72 9.35 -21.27
N LEU A 232 -3.10 10.03 -20.30
CA LEU A 232 -3.43 11.40 -19.96
C LEU A 232 -3.22 12.32 -21.18
N ILE A 233 -2.06 12.26 -21.83
CA ILE A 233 -1.75 13.05 -23.03
C ILE A 233 -2.81 12.80 -24.12
N ARG A 234 -3.12 11.53 -24.42
CA ARG A 234 -4.15 11.17 -25.42
C ARG A 234 -5.53 11.71 -25.06
N LEU A 235 -5.92 11.64 -23.80
CA LEU A 235 -7.17 12.19 -23.32
C LEU A 235 -7.20 13.72 -23.43
N THR A 236 -6.10 14.41 -23.10
CA THR A 236 -6.02 15.89 -23.21
C THR A 236 -6.02 16.39 -24.67
N GLY A 237 -5.57 15.58 -25.63
CA GLY A 237 -5.67 15.87 -27.07
C GLY A 237 -7.09 15.72 -27.65
N ALA A 238 -8.06 15.22 -26.89
CA ALA A 238 -9.43 14.93 -27.33
C ALA A 238 -10.51 15.59 -26.43
N ASP A 239 -10.68 16.91 -26.57
CA ASP A 239 -11.77 17.70 -25.95
C ASP A 239 -12.01 17.41 -24.45
N ILE A 240 -10.95 17.32 -23.65
CA ILE A 240 -11.07 17.57 -22.22
C ILE A 240 -11.17 19.08 -22.04
N ASP A 241 -12.20 19.52 -21.32
CA ASP A 241 -12.39 20.91 -20.96
C ASP A 241 -11.10 21.45 -20.31
N ALA A 242 -10.45 22.42 -20.95
CA ALA A 242 -9.28 23.08 -20.42
C ALA A 242 -9.55 23.67 -19.01
N ALA A 243 -10.81 23.90 -18.62
CA ALA A 243 -11.19 24.28 -17.26
C ALA A 243 -11.10 23.14 -16.22
N LYS A 244 -11.18 21.87 -16.63
CA LYS A 244 -10.86 20.72 -15.75
C LYS A 244 -9.36 20.58 -15.55
N LEU A 245 -8.58 20.89 -16.60
CA LEU A 245 -7.13 21.09 -16.50
C LEU A 245 -6.75 22.41 -15.83
N ALA A 246 -7.65 23.39 -15.73
CA ALA A 246 -7.45 24.54 -14.87
C ALA A 246 -7.54 24.17 -13.38
N GLY A 247 -8.22 23.07 -13.01
CA GLY A 247 -8.08 22.42 -11.70
C GLY A 247 -6.77 21.63 -11.53
N PHE A 248 -6.05 21.40 -12.64
CA PHE A 248 -4.68 20.89 -12.71
C PHE A 248 -3.64 22.01 -12.89
N THR A 249 -4.03 23.29 -12.85
CA THR A 249 -3.03 24.31 -12.49
C THR A 249 -2.45 23.86 -11.16
N PRO A 250 -1.12 23.77 -11.02
CA PRO A 250 -0.52 23.27 -9.80
C PRO A 250 -1.13 24.10 -8.68
N MET A 251 -1.87 23.46 -7.78
CA MET A 251 -2.28 24.08 -6.52
C MET A 251 -1.04 24.44 -5.66
N ASN A 252 0.17 24.36 -6.23
CA ASN A 252 1.47 24.64 -5.65
C ASN A 252 2.33 25.65 -6.41
N ARG A 253 1.83 26.39 -7.41
CA ARG A 253 2.38 27.73 -7.70
C ARG A 253 1.74 28.80 -6.83
N PHE A 254 1.61 28.50 -5.54
CA PHE A 254 1.71 29.57 -4.58
C PHE A 254 3.20 29.84 -4.46
N GLY A 255 3.69 30.72 -5.33
CA GLY A 255 5.03 31.25 -5.19
C GLY A 255 5.21 31.71 -3.75
N VAL A 256 6.44 31.56 -3.26
CA VAL A 256 6.82 32.25 -2.05
C VAL A 256 6.71 33.75 -2.36
N GLY A 257 5.83 34.45 -1.66
CA GLY A 257 5.69 35.90 -1.81
C GLY A 257 7.01 36.60 -1.46
N PRO A 258 7.15 37.90 -1.76
CA PRO A 258 8.31 38.69 -1.32
C PRO A 258 8.54 38.67 0.19
N ASP A 259 7.53 38.23 0.95
CA ASP A 259 7.52 38.05 2.40
C ASP A 259 8.04 36.68 2.86
N GLY A 260 8.46 35.79 1.95
CA GLY A 260 8.96 34.47 2.32
C GLY A 260 7.86 33.45 2.62
N LEU A 261 6.57 33.75 2.35
CA LEU A 261 5.44 32.87 2.68
C LEU A 261 4.75 32.29 1.45
N SER A 262 4.14 31.12 1.61
CA SER A 262 3.26 30.56 0.57
C SER A 262 2.04 31.46 0.30
N ALA A 263 1.84 31.84 -0.96
CA ALA A 263 0.73 32.67 -1.43
C ALA A 263 -0.65 31.96 -1.55
N ASN A 264 -0.87 30.84 -0.86
CA ASN A 264 -2.07 30.01 -0.98
C ASN A 264 -3.34 30.71 -0.43
N PRO A 265 -4.44 30.90 -1.19
CA PRO A 265 -5.70 31.42 -0.67
C PRO A 265 -6.31 30.56 0.46
N HIS A 266 -6.08 29.24 0.45
CA HIS A 266 -6.44 28.35 1.55
C HIS A 266 -5.57 28.60 2.79
N ALA A 267 -4.34 29.14 2.65
CA ALA A 267 -3.50 29.55 3.77
C ALA A 267 -4.15 30.62 4.62
N ALA A 268 -4.78 31.62 4.00
CA ALA A 268 -5.40 32.72 4.74
C ALA A 268 -6.53 32.21 5.64
N MET A 269 -7.39 31.32 5.11
CA MET A 269 -8.48 30.73 5.89
C MET A 269 -7.99 29.80 7.00
N ALA A 270 -7.04 28.90 6.70
CA ALA A 270 -6.49 27.97 7.68
C ALA A 270 -5.75 28.73 8.80
N TRP A 271 -4.93 29.71 8.44
CA TRP A 271 -4.23 30.55 9.40
C TRP A 271 -5.18 31.37 10.27
N GLN A 272 -6.27 31.89 9.69
CA GLN A 272 -7.29 32.60 10.47
C GLN A 272 -7.95 31.71 11.53
N GLN A 273 -8.11 30.41 11.26
CA GLN A 273 -8.59 29.45 12.26
C GLN A 273 -7.59 29.28 13.40
N VAL A 274 -6.28 29.22 13.11
CA VAL A 274 -5.23 29.17 14.14
C VAL A 274 -5.23 30.45 14.98
N LEU A 275 -5.30 31.63 14.35
CA LEU A 275 -5.36 32.91 15.07
C LEU A 275 -6.62 33.04 15.95
N SER A 276 -7.71 32.33 15.63
CA SER A 276 -8.91 32.29 16.46
C SER A 276 -8.72 31.58 17.80
N LEU A 277 -7.67 30.75 17.94
CA LEU A 277 -7.25 30.18 19.23
C LEU A 277 -6.64 31.24 20.16
N VAL A 278 -6.02 32.27 19.57
CA VAL A 278 -5.22 33.30 20.25
C VAL A 278 -5.65 34.74 19.86
N PRO A 279 -6.93 35.11 20.03
CA PRO A 279 -7.38 36.44 19.67
C PRO A 279 -6.75 37.49 20.59
N VAL A 280 -6.18 38.55 20.01
CA VAL A 280 -5.55 39.65 20.77
C VAL A 280 -6.50 40.26 21.81
N SER A 281 -7.80 40.29 21.50
CA SER A 281 -8.83 40.81 22.40
C SER A 281 -9.04 39.99 23.68
N GLN A 282 -8.54 38.74 23.73
CA GLN A 282 -8.59 37.88 24.92
C GLN A 282 -7.23 37.76 25.62
N ALA A 283 -6.22 38.53 25.17
CA ALA A 283 -4.93 38.59 25.84
C ALA A 283 -5.12 39.14 27.26
N THR A 284 -4.67 38.38 28.25
CA THR A 284 -4.66 38.78 29.66
C THR A 284 -3.40 39.55 30.03
N HIS A 285 -2.31 39.28 29.30
CA HIS A 285 -1.00 39.88 29.46
C HIS A 285 -0.48 40.22 28.07
N THR A 286 -0.26 41.51 27.81
CA THR A 286 0.35 41.96 26.56
C THR A 286 1.68 42.59 26.90
N ALA A 287 2.76 42.16 26.25
CA ALA A 287 4.04 42.82 26.42
C ALA A 287 3.98 44.26 25.88
N VAL A 288 4.49 45.22 26.64
CA VAL A 288 4.50 46.66 26.31
C VAL A 288 5.91 47.21 26.13
N ALA A 289 6.93 46.42 26.44
CA ALA A 289 8.35 46.71 26.22
C ALA A 289 9.13 45.40 26.05
N SER A 290 10.30 45.46 25.42
CA SER A 290 11.23 44.32 25.38
C SER A 290 11.93 44.12 26.73
N GLY A 291 12.26 42.87 27.06
CA GLY A 291 12.99 42.54 28.29
C GLY A 291 12.73 41.12 28.79
N GLU A 292 13.17 40.85 30.02
CA GLU A 292 12.98 39.56 30.68
C GLU A 292 11.50 39.27 30.96
N TRP A 293 11.05 38.05 30.70
CA TRP A 293 9.70 37.56 30.97
C TRP A 293 9.27 37.82 32.42
N THR A 294 10.21 37.73 33.36
CA THR A 294 9.95 37.87 34.79
C THR A 294 9.89 39.31 35.27
N ASP A 295 10.14 40.30 34.40
CA ASP A 295 9.99 41.71 34.75
C ASP A 295 8.50 42.13 34.67
N PRO A 296 7.81 42.41 35.81
CA PRO A 296 6.42 42.86 35.77
C PRO A 296 6.21 44.14 34.95
N ARG A 297 7.25 44.97 34.76
CA ARG A 297 7.16 46.26 34.05
C ARG A 297 6.97 46.10 32.54
N ILE A 298 7.33 44.95 31.98
CA ILE A 298 7.14 44.71 30.54
C ILE A 298 5.71 44.26 30.21
N TRP A 299 4.86 43.99 31.20
CA TRP A 299 3.50 43.49 30.98
C TRP A 299 2.45 44.60 31.21
N SER A 300 1.45 44.67 30.33
CA SER A 300 0.42 45.72 30.32
C SER A 300 -0.37 45.88 31.63
N ASN A 301 -0.46 44.82 32.44
CA ASN A 301 -1.14 44.81 33.72
C ASN A 301 -0.18 44.90 34.93
N GLY A 302 1.12 45.06 34.69
CA GLY A 302 2.15 45.12 35.75
C GLY A 302 2.34 43.80 36.50
N GLN A 303 1.92 42.65 35.95
CA GLN A 303 2.05 41.32 36.56
C GLN A 303 2.73 40.36 35.60
N VAL A 304 3.57 39.47 36.12
CA VAL A 304 4.18 38.40 35.32
C VAL A 304 3.11 37.35 34.97
N PRO A 305 3.03 36.88 33.71
CA PRO A 305 2.07 35.85 33.30
C PRO A 305 2.18 34.59 34.16
N GLY A 306 1.04 34.20 34.76
CA GLY A 306 0.91 33.01 35.59
C GLY A 306 -0.09 31.99 35.04
N ASN A 307 -0.52 31.05 35.89
CA ASN A 307 -1.43 29.96 35.53
C ASN A 307 -2.68 30.43 34.75
N GLY A 308 -2.92 29.82 33.59
CA GLY A 308 -4.06 30.11 32.73
C GLY A 308 -3.97 31.41 31.92
N ALA A 309 -2.86 32.14 31.96
CA ALA A 309 -2.71 33.38 31.21
C ALA A 309 -2.76 33.15 29.68
N ASN A 310 -3.41 34.08 28.99
CA ASN A 310 -3.26 34.29 27.56
C ASN A 310 -2.24 35.43 27.36
N VAL A 311 -1.08 35.10 26.80
CA VAL A 311 0.05 36.01 26.59
C VAL A 311 0.09 36.46 25.15
N MET A 312 0.33 37.75 24.94
CA MET A 312 0.55 38.36 23.63
C MET A 312 1.89 39.10 23.62
N ILE A 313 2.76 38.77 22.68
CA ILE A 313 4.01 39.50 22.40
C ILE A 313 3.81 40.25 21.07
N PRO A 314 3.57 41.58 21.09
CA PRO A 314 3.36 42.37 19.87
C PRO A 314 4.59 42.44 18.97
N ALA A 315 4.38 42.75 17.69
CA ALA A 315 5.45 43.00 16.73
C ALA A 315 6.42 44.09 17.23
N GLY A 316 7.72 43.87 17.04
CA GLY A 316 8.79 44.78 17.48
C GLY A 316 9.17 44.68 18.96
N ILE A 317 8.54 43.80 19.74
CA ILE A 317 8.89 43.50 21.13
C ILE A 317 9.60 42.15 21.21
N ASP A 318 10.73 42.12 21.93
CA ASP A 318 11.51 40.91 22.22
C ASP A 318 11.38 40.56 23.71
N VAL A 319 10.87 39.37 24.01
CA VAL A 319 10.76 38.87 25.37
C VAL A 319 11.74 37.72 25.56
N GLN A 320 12.57 37.83 26.60
CA GLN A 320 13.59 36.84 26.93
C GLN A 320 13.14 35.95 28.08
N LEU A 321 13.30 34.65 27.94
CA LEU A 321 12.99 33.67 28.96
C LEU A 321 14.29 33.12 29.55
N SER A 322 14.57 33.48 30.81
CA SER A 322 15.78 33.05 31.53
C SER A 322 15.49 32.18 32.76
N GLU A 323 14.25 31.73 32.95
CA GLU A 323 13.82 31.00 34.15
C GLU A 323 12.91 29.79 33.88
N TRP A 324 12.70 28.98 34.92
CA TRP A 324 11.85 27.80 34.91
C TRP A 324 10.39 28.12 35.26
N LEU A 325 9.53 28.27 34.26
CA LEU A 325 8.11 28.56 34.42
C LEU A 325 7.28 27.26 34.46
N ALA A 326 6.95 26.82 35.68
CA ALA A 326 6.19 25.59 35.92
C ALA A 326 4.66 25.76 35.91
N GLN A 327 4.15 27.00 35.88
CA GLN A 327 2.71 27.25 35.88
C GLN A 327 2.18 27.18 34.44
N PRO A 328 1.13 26.39 34.16
CA PRO A 328 0.66 26.19 32.79
C PRO A 328 -0.06 27.44 32.28
N LEU A 329 0.47 28.06 31.24
CA LEU A 329 -0.19 29.12 30.49
C LEU A 329 -1.26 28.53 29.57
N LYS A 330 -2.32 29.28 29.28
CA LYS A 330 -3.34 28.86 28.31
C LYS A 330 -2.85 29.11 26.87
N THR A 331 -2.35 30.30 26.57
CA THR A 331 -1.82 30.59 25.24
C THR A 331 -0.63 31.54 25.27
N VAL A 332 0.25 31.41 24.28
CA VAL A 332 1.29 32.41 23.96
C VAL A 332 1.21 32.72 22.47
N ARG A 333 0.83 33.95 22.14
CA ARG A 333 0.88 34.49 20.78
C ARG A 333 2.11 35.36 20.60
N ILE A 334 2.85 35.12 19.53
CA ILE A 334 4.11 35.78 19.24
C ILE A 334 4.00 36.47 17.88
N ASP A 335 3.77 37.78 17.89
CA ASP A 335 3.89 38.65 16.72
C ASP A 335 5.26 39.35 16.67
N GLY A 336 5.97 39.42 17.80
CA GLY A 336 7.35 39.91 17.97
C GLY A 336 8.36 38.77 18.12
N SER A 337 9.09 38.70 19.24
CA SER A 337 10.10 37.67 19.48
C SER A 337 9.98 37.06 20.88
N LEU A 338 10.16 35.74 20.97
CA LEU A 338 10.37 35.01 22.22
C LEU A 338 11.68 34.25 22.13
N THR A 339 12.63 34.60 22.99
CA THR A 339 13.98 34.02 22.98
C THR A 339 14.27 33.32 24.30
N PHE A 340 14.77 32.08 24.26
CA PHE A 340 15.23 31.35 25.44
C PHE A 340 16.71 31.65 25.67
N ASN A 341 17.07 31.99 26.90
CA ASN A 341 18.46 32.23 27.27
C ASN A 341 19.27 30.90 27.19
N PRO A 342 20.33 30.84 26.36
CA PRO A 342 21.08 29.60 26.11
C PRO A 342 21.89 29.12 27.32
N ASP A 343 22.22 30.01 28.26
CA ASP A 343 23.05 29.71 29.43
C ASP A 343 22.24 29.47 30.72
N ALA A 344 20.90 29.51 30.64
CA ALA A 344 20.00 29.31 31.77
C ALA A 344 19.20 28.01 31.66
N TYR A 345 18.76 27.48 32.82
CA TYR A 345 17.73 26.45 32.85
C TYR A 345 16.37 27.10 32.63
N THR A 346 15.77 26.84 31.46
CA THR A 346 14.55 27.51 31.02
C THR A 346 13.43 26.49 30.78
N GLN A 347 12.23 26.81 31.23
CA GLN A 347 11.03 26.04 30.89
C GLN A 347 9.85 26.97 30.66
N LEU A 348 9.08 26.71 29.60
CA LEU A 348 7.77 27.31 29.38
C LEU A 348 6.71 26.21 29.40
N MET A 349 5.87 26.17 30.44
CA MET A 349 4.71 25.29 30.47
C MET A 349 3.50 25.99 29.86
N VAL A 350 2.99 25.50 28.73
CA VAL A 350 1.95 26.17 27.94
C VAL A 350 1.11 25.17 27.16
N ASP A 351 -0.19 25.42 27.02
CA ASP A 351 -1.04 24.64 26.14
C ASP A 351 -0.72 24.93 24.66
N THR A 352 -0.98 26.14 24.17
CA THR A 352 -0.77 26.45 22.75
C THR A 352 0.11 27.68 22.54
N ILE A 353 1.15 27.51 21.72
CA ILE A 353 1.99 28.59 21.19
C ILE A 353 1.60 28.83 19.74
N VAL A 354 1.36 30.10 19.39
CA VAL A 354 1.14 30.52 18.02
C VAL A 354 2.18 31.58 17.66
N VAL A 355 3.06 31.24 16.72
CA VAL A 355 4.03 32.21 16.16
C VAL A 355 3.42 32.77 14.87
N ASN A 356 3.09 34.05 14.90
CA ASN A 356 2.47 34.73 13.77
C ASN A 356 3.50 35.06 12.69
N THR A 357 3.03 35.48 11.52
CA THR A 357 3.86 35.74 10.34
C THR A 357 5.09 36.61 10.59
N THR A 358 4.98 37.66 11.42
CA THR A 358 6.11 38.54 11.76
C THR A 358 6.88 38.08 13.00
N GLY A 359 6.40 37.02 13.64
CA GLY A 359 6.91 36.50 14.89
C GLY A 359 8.15 35.64 14.72
N SER A 360 8.93 35.53 15.80
CA SER A 360 10.07 34.62 15.91
C SER A 360 10.05 33.89 17.24
N PHE A 361 10.32 32.58 17.19
CA PHE A 361 10.52 31.73 18.37
C PHE A 361 11.93 31.16 18.31
N HIS A 362 12.78 31.55 19.26
CA HIS A 362 14.19 31.13 19.30
C HIS A 362 14.48 30.37 20.59
N MET A 363 14.92 29.13 20.45
CA MET A 363 15.48 28.30 21.51
C MET A 363 16.92 27.94 21.13
N GLY A 364 17.84 28.89 21.36
CA GLY A 364 19.18 28.85 20.79
C GLY A 364 19.22 29.29 19.32
N THR A 365 20.43 29.52 18.82
CA THR A 365 20.75 29.84 17.42
C THR A 365 21.95 29.04 16.94
N GLU A 366 22.24 29.05 15.64
CA GLU A 366 23.43 28.37 15.09
C GLU A 366 24.73 28.83 15.76
N SER A 367 24.89 30.15 15.98
CA SER A 367 26.07 30.71 16.64
C SER A 367 26.07 30.58 18.15
N GLU A 368 24.90 30.35 18.76
CA GLU A 368 24.72 30.29 20.21
C GLU A 368 23.63 29.24 20.55
N PRO A 369 23.95 27.94 20.40
CA PRO A 369 23.03 26.88 20.77
C PRO A 369 22.80 26.86 22.28
N ILE A 370 21.74 26.17 22.73
CA ILE A 370 21.54 25.93 24.17
C ILE A 370 22.76 25.21 24.72
N ASN A 371 23.35 25.80 25.76
CA ASN A 371 24.56 25.29 26.41
C ASN A 371 24.38 23.82 26.83
N GLU A 372 25.38 22.98 26.57
CA GLU A 372 25.33 21.53 26.83
C GLU A 372 25.01 21.17 28.30
N GLN A 373 25.33 22.08 29.23
CA GLN A 373 25.08 21.93 30.66
C GLN A 373 23.75 22.52 31.12
N ARG A 374 22.90 22.97 30.19
CA ARG A 374 21.61 23.59 30.43
C ARG A 374 20.52 22.84 29.71
N ILE A 375 19.27 23.15 30.04
CA ILE A 375 18.09 22.62 29.37
C ILE A 375 17.17 23.80 29.07
N ALA A 376 16.69 23.86 27.84
CA ALA A 376 15.59 24.73 27.42
C ALA A 376 14.41 23.87 26.98
N ARG A 377 13.24 24.09 27.57
CA ARG A 377 12.09 23.20 27.38
C ARG A 377 10.78 23.94 27.19
N VAL A 378 10.01 23.54 26.19
CA VAL A 378 8.56 23.76 26.15
C VAL A 378 7.86 22.49 26.65
N LEU A 379 7.07 22.63 27.72
CA LEU A 379 6.32 21.54 28.34
C LEU A 379 4.82 21.73 28.10
N PHE A 380 4.19 20.77 27.44
CA PHE A 380 2.76 20.82 27.11
C PHE A 380 1.94 20.07 28.19
N PRO A 381 0.93 20.70 28.83
CA PRO A 381 0.17 20.11 29.94
C PRO A 381 -0.88 19.10 29.48
N THR A 382 -0.53 17.81 29.42
CA THR A 382 -1.32 16.74 28.77
C THR A 382 -2.24 15.94 29.69
N ALA A 383 -2.41 16.33 30.95
CA ALA A 383 -3.24 15.58 31.90
C ALA A 383 -4.76 15.69 31.65
N GLN A 384 -5.18 16.72 30.91
CA GLN A 384 -6.60 17.01 30.65
C GLN A 384 -6.91 16.89 29.16
N ALA A 385 -8.16 16.50 28.88
CA ALA A 385 -8.73 16.53 27.54
C ALA A 385 -8.68 17.94 26.92
N LEU A 386 -8.68 18.00 25.59
CA LEU A 386 -8.75 19.27 24.86
C LEU A 386 -10.09 19.97 25.15
N ASP A 387 -10.05 21.30 25.27
CA ASP A 387 -11.24 22.14 25.39
C ASP A 387 -11.85 22.33 23.99
N THR A 388 -12.80 21.46 23.63
CA THR A 388 -13.47 21.50 22.32
C THR A 388 -14.45 22.66 22.17
N THR A 389 -14.74 23.42 23.23
CA THR A 389 -15.53 24.65 23.16
C THR A 389 -14.65 25.80 22.71
N TRP A 390 -13.42 25.89 23.23
CA TRP A 390 -12.41 26.83 22.75
C TRP A 390 -11.86 26.44 21.38
N ASP A 391 -11.60 25.15 21.16
CA ASP A 391 -11.01 24.62 19.94
C ASP A 391 -11.85 23.48 19.33
N PRO A 392 -12.97 23.82 18.67
CA PRO A 392 -13.84 22.85 18.03
C PRO A 392 -13.18 22.17 16.81
N ARG A 393 -12.01 22.66 16.33
CA ARG A 393 -11.27 22.11 15.19
C ARG A 393 -10.06 21.27 15.63
N LEU A 394 -9.83 21.14 16.93
CA LEU A 394 -8.74 20.34 17.50
C LEU A 394 -7.37 20.75 16.96
N LEU A 395 -7.15 22.05 16.76
CA LEU A 395 -5.89 22.65 16.35
C LEU A 395 -4.91 22.77 17.52
N SER A 396 -5.31 23.27 18.69
CA SER A 396 -4.57 23.12 19.96
C SER A 396 -4.36 21.64 20.28
N ARG A 397 -3.48 21.19 21.17
CA ARG A 397 -2.37 21.77 21.92
C ARG A 397 -1.06 21.65 21.13
N GLY A 398 -0.11 22.56 21.29
CA GLY A 398 1.18 22.46 20.59
C GLY A 398 1.79 23.80 20.21
N LEU A 399 2.81 23.75 19.33
CA LEU A 399 3.37 24.93 18.68
C LEU A 399 2.90 24.93 17.22
N ILE A 400 2.21 26.01 16.83
CA ILE A 400 1.75 26.22 15.47
C ILE A 400 2.40 27.51 14.98
N SER A 401 3.19 27.43 13.91
CA SER A 401 3.98 28.58 13.44
C SER A 401 3.70 28.90 11.99
N ARG A 402 3.53 30.18 11.70
CA ARG A 402 3.74 30.78 10.38
C ARG A 402 4.92 31.77 10.37
N GLY A 403 5.52 32.02 11.53
CA GLY A 403 6.72 32.85 11.69
C GLY A 403 7.99 32.02 11.87
N GLU A 404 9.12 32.68 12.03
CA GLU A 404 10.42 32.02 12.14
C GLU A 404 10.50 31.14 13.39
N VAL A 405 11.07 29.94 13.25
CA VAL A 405 11.37 29.06 14.37
C VAL A 405 12.83 28.61 14.27
N ARG A 406 13.62 28.92 15.30
CA ARG A 406 14.99 28.44 15.48
C ARG A 406 15.08 27.65 16.76
N VAL A 407 15.55 26.41 16.66
CA VAL A 407 15.81 25.56 17.82
C VAL A 407 17.16 24.92 17.59
N TYR A 408 18.11 25.26 18.45
CA TYR A 408 19.49 24.80 18.39
C TYR A 408 19.88 24.26 19.77
N GLY A 409 19.87 22.93 19.88
CA GLY A 409 20.44 22.23 21.03
C GLY A 409 21.95 22.13 20.94
N ALA A 410 22.56 21.60 22.00
CA ALA A 410 23.97 21.21 21.97
C ALA A 410 24.14 20.01 21.02
N GLU A 411 25.09 20.15 20.09
CA GLU A 411 25.41 19.15 19.08
C GLU A 411 25.74 17.79 19.72
N LYS A 412 25.18 16.71 19.17
CA LYS A 412 25.49 15.34 19.58
C LYS A 412 25.56 14.42 18.37
N THR A 413 26.44 13.42 18.42
CA THR A 413 26.31 12.28 17.49
C THR A 413 24.96 11.61 17.71
N SER A 414 24.04 11.73 16.75
CA SER A 414 22.68 11.22 16.90
C SER A 414 22.63 9.71 17.06
N PHE A 415 23.39 9.01 16.22
CA PHE A 415 23.55 7.56 16.27
C PHE A 415 24.88 7.17 15.66
N THR A 416 25.34 5.97 15.99
CA THR A 416 26.56 5.37 15.43
C THR A 416 26.41 3.85 15.45
N THR A 417 27.45 3.12 15.07
CA THR A 417 27.48 1.66 15.06
C THR A 417 28.46 1.10 16.07
N PHE A 418 28.46 -0.23 16.23
CA PHE A 418 29.36 -0.92 17.14
C PHE A 418 30.63 -1.39 16.44
N ALA A 419 31.79 -1.22 17.07
CA ALA A 419 33.03 -1.88 16.65
C ALA A 419 32.96 -3.39 16.88
N THR A 420 32.24 -3.79 17.93
CA THR A 420 31.88 -5.19 18.20
C THR A 420 30.44 -5.20 18.63
N PRO A 421 29.52 -5.79 17.84
CA PRO A 421 28.11 -5.81 18.20
C PRO A 421 27.92 -6.51 19.55
N PRO A 422 27.09 -5.98 20.45
CA PRO A 422 26.93 -6.52 21.80
C PRO A 422 25.93 -7.68 21.85
N GLN A 423 25.95 -8.44 22.93
CA GLN A 423 25.06 -9.57 23.20
C GLN A 423 24.26 -9.37 24.49
N ALA A 424 23.20 -10.16 24.66
CA ALA A 424 22.43 -10.15 25.90
C ALA A 424 23.35 -10.43 27.10
N GLY A 425 23.21 -9.61 28.15
CA GLY A 425 24.04 -9.66 29.35
C GLY A 425 25.27 -8.75 29.33
N ASP A 426 25.70 -8.25 28.16
CA ASP A 426 26.82 -7.29 28.10
C ASP A 426 26.46 -6.00 28.84
N THR A 427 27.46 -5.41 29.53
CA THR A 427 27.34 -4.13 30.24
C THR A 427 28.25 -3.05 29.66
N VAL A 428 29.04 -3.39 28.63
CA VAL A 428 30.00 -2.50 28.00
C VAL A 428 29.79 -2.54 26.49
N LEU A 429 29.48 -1.39 25.91
CA LEU A 429 29.34 -1.19 24.48
C LEU A 429 30.64 -0.61 23.94
N THR A 430 31.13 -1.14 22.82
CA THR A 430 32.28 -0.57 22.10
C THR A 430 31.79 -0.02 20.77
N LEU A 431 31.77 1.31 20.67
CA LEU A 431 31.31 2.03 19.50
C LEU A 431 32.40 2.04 18.40
N ALA A 432 31.96 2.12 17.14
CA ALA A 432 32.85 2.18 15.97
C ALA A 432 33.73 3.44 15.97
N GLU A 433 33.21 4.53 16.53
CA GLU A 433 33.90 5.80 16.68
C GLU A 433 33.64 6.43 18.06
N VAL A 434 34.42 7.46 18.41
CA VAL A 434 34.18 8.22 19.64
C VAL A 434 32.99 9.16 19.39
N PRO A 435 31.86 8.99 20.11
CA PRO A 435 30.69 9.83 19.88
C PRO A 435 30.92 11.24 20.42
N LEU A 436 30.42 12.24 19.69
CA LEU A 436 30.45 13.63 20.09
C LEU A 436 29.41 13.88 21.20
N ASN A 437 29.89 14.46 22.31
CA ASN A 437 29.08 14.99 23.42
C ASN A 437 28.09 14.00 24.07
N TRP A 438 28.35 12.69 24.00
CA TRP A 438 27.62 11.70 24.80
C TRP A 438 28.07 11.79 26.27
N GLN A 439 27.11 11.73 27.20
CA GLN A 439 27.38 11.92 28.63
C GLN A 439 26.64 10.91 29.50
N VAL A 440 27.13 10.73 30.73
CA VAL A 440 26.45 9.93 31.76
C VAL A 440 25.03 10.44 31.97
N GLY A 441 24.06 9.53 31.96
CA GLY A 441 22.64 9.85 32.06
C GLY A 441 21.91 9.99 30.72
N ASP A 442 22.63 10.05 29.59
CA ASP A 442 21.98 10.01 28.28
C ASP A 442 21.24 8.68 28.07
N ARG A 443 20.07 8.75 27.42
CA ARG A 443 19.26 7.58 27.06
C ARG A 443 19.69 7.11 25.68
N LEU A 444 20.00 5.81 25.58
CA LEU A 444 20.36 5.17 24.32
C LEU A 444 19.28 4.19 23.89
N LYS A 445 19.10 4.05 22.57
CA LYS A 445 18.27 3.04 21.94
C LYS A 445 19.13 2.18 21.02
N LEU A 446 19.15 0.87 21.26
CA LEU A 446 19.90 -0.08 20.46
C LEU A 446 18.96 -0.75 19.46
N ALA A 447 19.26 -0.64 18.17
CA ALA A 447 18.45 -1.19 17.11
C ALA A 447 18.36 -2.71 17.23
N GLY A 448 17.13 -3.24 17.24
CA GLY A 448 16.90 -4.67 17.26
C GLY A 448 17.39 -5.37 15.98
N THR A 449 18.09 -6.50 16.14
CA THR A 449 18.65 -7.27 15.01
C THR A 449 17.88 -8.57 14.73
N GLN A 450 16.85 -8.85 15.53
CA GLN A 450 16.10 -10.10 15.51
C GLN A 450 14.61 -9.85 15.30
N ASN A 451 13.96 -10.70 14.50
CA ASN A 451 12.54 -10.56 14.17
C ASN A 451 11.62 -11.47 15.02
N TRP A 452 11.53 -11.24 16.35
CA TRP A 452 10.81 -12.17 17.24
C TRP A 452 9.91 -11.57 18.32
N GLN A 453 9.71 -10.24 18.41
CA GLN A 453 8.95 -9.63 19.51
C GLN A 453 8.17 -8.38 19.07
N ASP A 454 7.19 -7.95 19.88
CA ASP A 454 6.34 -6.78 19.63
C ASP A 454 7.15 -5.47 19.39
N ASP A 455 8.39 -5.40 19.90
CA ASP A 455 9.31 -4.25 19.76
C ASP A 455 10.54 -4.52 18.87
N TYR A 456 10.57 -5.64 18.12
CA TYR A 456 11.67 -6.06 17.22
C TYR A 456 13.03 -6.26 17.91
N GLY A 457 13.05 -6.45 19.23
CA GLY A 457 14.29 -6.62 20.00
C GLY A 457 15.08 -5.32 20.19
N THR A 458 14.48 -4.16 19.92
CA THR A 458 15.04 -2.86 20.29
C THR A 458 14.96 -2.70 21.82
N GLU A 459 16.00 -2.14 22.45
CA GLU A 459 15.97 -1.85 23.88
C GLU A 459 16.54 -0.46 24.23
N GLU A 460 16.10 0.04 25.40
CA GLU A 460 16.57 1.30 25.98
C GLU A 460 17.53 1.04 27.12
N VAL A 461 18.64 1.77 27.12
CA VAL A 461 19.61 1.79 28.22
C VAL A 461 20.03 3.21 28.56
N VAL A 462 20.69 3.39 29.70
CA VAL A 462 21.21 4.70 30.15
C VAL A 462 22.72 4.59 30.30
N ILE A 463 23.45 5.61 29.82
CA ILE A 463 24.90 5.68 30.01
C ILE A 463 25.23 5.79 31.50
N ARG A 464 25.95 4.79 32.02
CA ARG A 464 26.48 4.76 33.40
C ARG A 464 27.89 5.32 33.49
N ALA A 465 28.70 5.10 32.46
CA ALA A 465 30.03 5.68 32.30
C ALA A 465 30.39 5.76 30.81
N ILE A 466 31.23 6.71 30.42
CA ILE A 466 31.75 6.82 29.05
C ILE A 466 33.21 7.25 29.07
N SER A 467 34.04 6.61 28.22
CA SER A 467 35.43 6.96 28.00
C SER A 467 35.82 6.63 26.57
N GLY A 468 36.08 7.66 25.75
CA GLY A 468 36.29 7.48 24.31
C GLY A 468 35.08 6.79 23.67
N SER A 469 35.32 5.70 22.92
CA SER A 469 34.28 4.89 22.28
C SER A 469 33.69 3.79 23.18
N THR A 470 34.08 3.72 24.46
CA THR A 470 33.58 2.72 25.40
C THR A 470 32.48 3.31 26.29
N VAL A 471 31.30 2.69 26.26
CA VAL A 471 30.12 3.11 27.04
C VAL A 471 29.72 1.98 27.99
N THR A 472 29.61 2.26 29.29
CA THR A 472 29.06 1.31 30.27
C THR A 472 27.57 1.57 30.45
N VAL A 473 26.77 0.51 30.41
CA VAL A 473 25.31 0.51 30.56
C VAL A 473 24.87 -0.58 31.54
N ASP A 474 23.57 -0.63 31.84
CA ASP A 474 23.01 -1.81 32.52
C ASP A 474 23.03 -3.02 31.57
N ALA A 475 22.95 -4.23 32.13
CA ALA A 475 23.04 -5.47 31.34
C ALA A 475 21.95 -5.51 30.24
N LEU A 476 22.37 -5.72 29.00
CA LEU A 476 21.49 -5.84 27.84
C LEU A 476 20.55 -7.04 27.96
N LYS A 477 19.36 -6.93 27.37
CA LYS A 477 18.36 -8.00 27.33
C LYS A 477 18.42 -8.81 26.04
N PHE A 478 18.84 -8.21 24.94
CA PHE A 478 18.79 -8.80 23.61
C PHE A 478 20.17 -8.87 22.97
N ASP A 479 20.32 -9.79 22.02
CA ASP A 479 21.49 -9.79 21.15
C ASP A 479 21.30 -8.78 20.01
N HIS A 480 22.36 -8.02 19.74
CA HIS A 480 22.39 -7.04 18.65
C HIS A 480 23.39 -7.46 17.58
N GLN A 481 23.30 -8.71 17.12
CA GLN A 481 24.26 -9.33 16.18
C GLN A 481 23.71 -9.35 14.75
N PRO A 482 24.39 -8.68 13.80
CA PRO A 482 24.11 -8.88 12.37
C PRO A 482 24.48 -10.30 11.90
N PRO A 483 23.94 -10.76 10.76
CA PRO A 483 24.34 -12.01 10.14
C PRO A 483 25.86 -12.11 9.91
N ALA A 484 26.45 -13.23 10.31
CA ALA A 484 27.88 -13.48 10.15
C ALA A 484 28.30 -13.65 8.68
N GLY A 485 29.53 -13.27 8.34
CA GLY A 485 30.11 -13.43 7.01
C GLY A 485 29.83 -12.29 6.03
N TYR A 486 29.20 -11.21 6.51
CA TYR A 486 28.92 -9.99 5.76
C TYR A 486 29.37 -8.76 6.56
N GLU A 487 29.71 -7.68 5.86
CA GLU A 487 30.04 -6.38 6.46
C GLU A 487 28.76 -5.62 6.81
N LEU A 488 28.05 -6.11 7.83
CA LEU A 488 26.79 -5.51 8.32
C LEU A 488 27.00 -4.93 9.72
N GLN A 489 26.22 -3.90 10.04
CA GLN A 489 26.34 -3.16 11.30
C GLN A 489 25.00 -3.15 12.05
N ALA A 490 25.09 -3.12 13.37
CA ALA A 490 23.97 -2.79 14.26
C ALA A 490 24.17 -1.37 14.80
N TYR A 491 23.07 -0.69 15.10
CA TYR A 491 23.04 0.74 15.36
C TYR A 491 22.63 1.04 16.79
N VAL A 492 23.16 2.14 17.33
CA VAL A 492 22.75 2.71 18.62
C VAL A 492 22.57 4.21 18.50
N ALA A 493 21.43 4.69 18.95
CA ALA A 493 21.06 6.10 18.94
C ALA A 493 21.09 6.72 20.33
N ASN A 494 21.48 7.98 20.42
CA ASN A 494 21.32 8.80 21.61
C ASN A 494 20.03 9.63 21.49
N MET A 495 19.10 9.39 22.43
CA MET A 495 17.76 9.99 22.45
C MET A 495 17.68 11.24 23.33
N THR A 496 18.78 11.70 23.93
CA THR A 496 18.80 12.87 24.81
C THR A 496 19.20 14.13 24.04
N ARG A 497 18.37 15.17 24.14
CA ARG A 497 18.66 16.53 23.64
C ARG A 497 18.34 17.56 24.73
N ASN A 498 19.01 18.71 24.74
CA ASN A 498 18.83 19.73 25.77
C ASN A 498 17.84 20.86 25.38
N ALA A 499 17.59 21.05 24.09
CA ALA A 499 16.49 21.86 23.57
C ALA A 499 15.27 20.94 23.32
N GLN A 500 14.14 21.15 24.01
CA GLN A 500 13.09 20.14 24.11
C GLN A 500 11.66 20.68 23.89
N PHE A 501 10.87 19.91 23.16
CA PHE A 501 9.41 19.95 23.17
C PHE A 501 8.90 18.64 23.77
N SER A 502 8.15 18.71 24.87
CA SER A 502 7.73 17.51 25.60
C SER A 502 6.27 17.57 26.01
N ALA A 503 5.57 16.44 25.88
CA ALA A 503 4.38 16.19 26.67
C ALA A 503 4.72 16.09 28.16
N SER A 504 3.80 16.47 29.04
CA SER A 504 4.02 16.43 30.50
C SER A 504 4.03 15.03 31.12
N HIS A 505 3.61 14.01 30.36
CA HIS A 505 3.53 12.61 30.80
C HIS A 505 3.93 11.66 29.65
N GLN A 506 4.40 10.46 29.98
CA GLN A 506 4.79 9.45 28.98
C GLN A 506 3.59 8.74 28.33
N ASN A 507 2.56 8.41 29.12
CA ASN A 507 1.37 7.66 28.64
C ASN A 507 0.18 8.60 28.40
N VAL A 508 0.29 9.44 27.38
CA VAL A 508 -0.77 10.40 27.01
C VAL A 508 -1.68 9.77 25.96
N PRO A 509 -3.01 9.73 26.16
CA PRO A 509 -3.95 9.30 25.13
C PRO A 509 -3.76 10.10 23.84
N ALA A 510 -3.82 9.45 22.67
CA ALA A 510 -3.49 10.05 21.38
C ALA A 510 -4.11 11.45 21.20
N LEU A 511 -5.43 11.56 21.38
CA LEU A 511 -6.20 12.81 21.23
C LEU A 511 -5.76 13.99 22.13
N GLN A 512 -5.02 13.74 23.21
CA GLN A 512 -4.57 14.79 24.14
C GLN A 512 -3.14 15.27 23.88
N ARG A 513 -2.41 14.57 22.99
CA ARG A 513 -1.00 14.81 22.74
C ARG A 513 -0.76 16.15 22.02
N PRO A 514 0.37 16.81 22.27
CA PRO A 514 0.77 18.02 21.56
C PRO A 514 1.32 17.68 20.17
N HIS A 515 1.52 18.69 19.33
CA HIS A 515 2.10 18.54 17.99
C HIS A 515 2.89 19.81 17.62
N LEU A 516 3.80 19.69 16.65
CA LEU A 516 4.47 20.83 16.03
C LEU A 516 3.97 20.96 14.59
N MET A 517 3.49 22.14 14.22
CA MET A 517 3.01 22.41 12.86
C MET A 517 3.59 23.72 12.34
N PHE A 518 4.41 23.62 11.30
CA PHE A 518 5.02 24.74 10.59
C PHE A 518 4.23 24.99 9.31
N MET A 519 3.29 25.93 9.39
CA MET A 519 2.36 26.24 8.32
C MET A 519 2.95 27.31 7.39
N GLN A 520 3.11 26.97 6.10
CA GLN A 520 3.35 27.96 5.04
C GLN A 520 4.55 28.88 5.25
N ASN A 521 5.53 28.41 6.02
CA ASN A 521 6.76 29.11 6.31
C ASN A 521 7.95 28.14 6.16
N PRO A 522 8.83 28.34 5.18
CA PRO A 522 10.04 27.52 5.03
C PRO A 522 11.12 27.87 6.07
N ASN A 523 10.99 29.01 6.76
CA ASN A 523 12.01 29.55 7.66
C ASN A 523 11.99 28.88 9.04
N VAL A 524 12.31 27.59 9.07
CA VAL A 524 12.30 26.74 10.27
C VAL A 524 13.54 25.88 10.31
N GLU A 525 14.24 25.93 11.45
CA GLU A 525 15.41 25.13 11.74
C GLU A 525 15.23 24.43 13.09
N LEU A 526 15.28 23.09 13.08
CA LEU A 526 15.30 22.25 14.26
C LEU A 526 16.61 21.45 14.26
N VAL A 527 17.57 21.90 15.04
CA VAL A 527 18.92 21.33 15.13
C VAL A 527 19.16 20.81 16.54
N ASP A 528 19.46 19.52 16.67
CA ASP A 528 19.67 18.86 17.96
C ASP A 528 18.51 19.04 18.95
N ALA A 529 17.28 19.03 18.44
CA ALA A 529 16.07 19.18 19.23
C ALA A 529 15.50 17.83 19.69
N GLY A 530 14.90 17.80 20.88
CA GLY A 530 14.19 16.64 21.41
C GLY A 530 12.69 16.80 21.35
N VAL A 531 11.99 15.89 20.66
CA VAL A 531 10.54 15.87 20.51
C VAL A 531 9.98 14.63 21.20
N TYR A 532 9.47 14.80 22.42
CA TYR A 532 9.12 13.69 23.31
C TYR A 532 7.60 13.62 23.55
N GLY A 533 6.97 12.52 23.12
CA GLY A 533 5.55 12.31 23.39
C GLY A 533 4.60 13.22 22.59
N LEU A 534 5.03 13.72 21.42
CA LEU A 534 4.21 14.52 20.51
C LEU A 534 3.54 13.65 19.42
N GLY A 535 2.69 14.27 18.61
CA GLY A 535 1.84 13.60 17.62
C GLY A 535 0.51 13.14 18.24
N ARG A 536 -0.59 13.44 17.56
CA ARG A 536 -1.97 13.18 18.00
C ARG A 536 -2.79 12.41 16.96
N THR A 537 -2.52 12.60 15.67
CA THR A 537 -3.13 11.78 14.62
C THR A 537 -2.71 10.33 14.85
N ASP A 538 -3.66 9.44 15.07
CA ASP A 538 -3.42 8.04 15.38
C ASP A 538 -3.54 7.21 14.10
N LYS A 539 -2.43 6.61 13.64
CA LYS A 539 -2.40 5.83 12.41
C LYS A 539 -2.91 4.39 12.60
N SER A 540 -3.09 3.93 13.84
CA SER A 540 -3.75 2.65 14.10
C SER A 540 -5.23 2.68 13.71
N GLU A 541 -5.87 3.84 13.82
CA GLU A 541 -7.29 4.06 13.49
C GLU A 541 -7.46 4.88 12.19
N PRO A 542 -8.54 4.68 11.41
CA PRO A 542 -8.80 5.53 10.25
C PRO A 542 -8.97 7.00 10.63
N LEU A 543 -8.59 7.92 9.74
CA LEU A 543 -8.83 9.36 9.94
C LEU A 543 -10.32 9.67 10.14
N ASN A 544 -10.60 10.54 11.09
CA ASN A 544 -11.93 11.06 11.37
C ASN A 544 -11.84 12.57 11.63
N ARG A 545 -12.08 13.36 10.57
CA ARG A 545 -11.91 14.81 10.56
C ARG A 545 -13.01 15.51 11.39
N PRO A 546 -12.68 16.60 12.10
CA PRO A 546 -13.67 17.37 12.85
C PRO A 546 -14.66 18.07 11.91
N VAL A 547 -15.95 17.91 12.17
CA VAL A 547 -17.01 18.66 11.47
C VAL A 547 -17.53 19.73 12.43
N VAL A 548 -17.47 20.99 12.02
CA VAL A 548 -17.88 22.13 12.86
C VAL A 548 -19.06 22.85 12.21
N VAL A 549 -20.18 22.91 12.92
CA VAL A 549 -21.40 23.61 12.50
C VAL A 549 -21.68 24.71 13.51
N ASN A 550 -21.78 25.96 13.04
CA ASN A 550 -22.01 27.14 13.89
C ASN A 550 -21.02 27.26 15.07
N GLY A 551 -19.75 26.87 14.85
CA GLY A 551 -18.71 26.92 15.87
C GLY A 551 -18.72 25.75 16.86
N VAL A 552 -19.58 24.74 16.67
CA VAL A 552 -19.69 23.57 17.56
C VAL A 552 -19.23 22.31 16.83
N LEU A 553 -18.30 21.57 17.44
CA LEU A 553 -17.87 20.25 16.98
C LEU A 553 -19.04 19.26 17.02
N GLN A 554 -19.29 18.58 15.89
CA GLN A 554 -20.37 17.62 15.79
C GLN A 554 -20.01 16.29 16.47
N PRO A 555 -20.95 15.67 17.23
CA PRO A 555 -20.72 14.38 17.88
C PRO A 555 -20.27 13.29 16.88
N GLY A 556 -19.30 12.48 17.28
CA GLY A 556 -18.76 11.39 16.46
C GLY A 556 -17.80 11.84 15.34
N THR A 557 -17.42 13.12 15.33
CA THR A 557 -16.41 13.67 14.41
C THR A 557 -15.19 14.19 15.20
N GLY A 558 -14.03 14.27 14.56
CA GLY A 558 -12.78 14.70 15.19
C GLY A 558 -12.18 13.68 16.16
N THR A 559 -12.60 12.41 16.11
CA THR A 559 -12.05 11.36 17.00
C THR A 559 -10.64 10.93 16.59
N ASN A 560 -10.21 11.29 15.39
CA ASN A 560 -8.84 11.07 14.92
C ASN A 560 -8.50 12.16 13.86
N PRO A 561 -8.16 13.39 14.31
CA PRO A 561 -7.91 14.49 13.40
C PRO A 561 -6.63 14.25 12.60
N GLU A 562 -6.62 14.65 11.34
CA GLU A 562 -5.42 14.61 10.49
C GLU A 562 -4.42 15.71 10.85
N ALA A 563 -3.20 15.61 10.31
CA ALA A 563 -2.18 16.67 10.32
C ALA A 563 -1.62 17.04 11.70
N ARG A 564 -1.86 16.27 12.76
CA ARG A 564 -1.31 16.53 14.10
C ARG A 564 -0.16 15.56 14.36
N TYR A 565 1.00 15.81 13.76
CA TYR A 565 2.17 14.92 13.83
C TYR A 565 3.25 15.47 14.77
N ALA A 566 4.27 14.66 15.07
CA ALA A 566 5.31 15.09 16.00
C ALA A 566 6.07 16.32 15.47
N VAL A 567 6.48 16.27 14.19
CA VAL A 567 7.11 17.37 13.45
C VAL A 567 6.45 17.46 12.07
N HIS A 568 5.73 18.54 11.78
CA HIS A 568 4.97 18.69 10.54
C HIS A 568 5.26 19.99 9.80
N PHE A 569 5.93 19.90 8.65
CA PHE A 569 6.06 21.00 7.68
C PHE A 569 4.88 20.95 6.73
N HIS A 570 4.00 21.95 6.79
CA HIS A 570 2.69 21.93 6.16
C HIS A 570 2.58 23.05 5.12
N HIS A 571 2.75 22.69 3.84
CA HIS A 571 2.67 23.56 2.67
C HIS A 571 3.65 24.75 2.71
N THR A 572 4.91 24.52 3.10
CA THR A 572 5.92 25.59 3.14
C THR A 572 6.44 25.99 1.75
N GLY A 573 6.04 25.26 0.71
CA GLY A 573 6.41 25.52 -0.69
C GLY A 573 7.45 24.53 -1.21
N VAL A 574 7.45 24.31 -2.53
CA VAL A 574 8.31 23.32 -3.22
C VAL A 574 9.20 23.97 -4.29
N ASP A 575 9.52 25.26 -4.13
CA ASP A 575 10.42 25.96 -5.05
C ASP A 575 11.87 25.53 -4.76
N PRO A 576 12.55 24.84 -5.70
CA PRO A 576 13.94 24.39 -5.50
C PRO A 576 14.93 25.56 -5.36
N ASN A 577 14.54 26.79 -5.71
CA ASN A 577 15.36 28.00 -5.54
C ASN A 577 15.16 28.67 -4.17
N SER A 578 14.19 28.23 -3.37
CA SER A 578 13.95 28.74 -2.03
C SER A 578 14.91 28.12 -1.00
N THR A 579 15.02 28.72 0.19
CA THR A 579 15.77 28.10 1.30
C THR A 579 14.94 26.97 1.89
N PRO A 580 15.47 25.74 2.00
CA PRO A 580 14.73 24.64 2.60
C PRO A 580 14.57 24.84 4.11
N GLY A 581 13.49 24.28 4.66
CA GLY A 581 13.43 23.99 6.08
C GLY A 581 14.48 22.94 6.44
N LEU A 582 15.06 23.03 7.64
CA LEU A 582 16.12 22.13 8.08
C LEU A 582 15.73 21.43 9.38
N VAL A 583 15.87 20.12 9.40
CA VAL A 583 15.76 19.29 10.59
C VAL A 583 17.01 18.42 10.67
N ARG A 584 17.86 18.65 11.67
CA ARG A 584 19.12 17.93 11.79
C ARG A 584 19.42 17.51 13.21
N GLY A 585 19.97 16.31 13.39
CA GLY A 585 20.33 15.81 14.71
C GLY A 585 19.15 15.67 15.68
N THR A 586 17.91 15.82 15.20
CA THR A 586 16.70 15.92 16.02
C THR A 586 16.12 14.54 16.29
N VAL A 587 15.53 14.36 17.47
CA VAL A 587 14.94 13.08 17.88
C VAL A 587 13.44 13.17 18.08
N VAL A 588 12.71 12.20 17.55
CA VAL A 588 11.30 11.92 17.87
C VAL A 588 11.24 10.63 18.67
N ASP A 589 10.71 10.72 19.88
CA ASP A 589 10.55 9.60 20.81
C ASP A 589 9.06 9.39 21.09
N GLY A 590 8.47 8.45 20.36
CA GLY A 590 7.07 8.07 20.43
C GLY A 590 6.13 9.00 19.65
N SER A 591 5.34 8.45 18.74
CA SER A 591 4.22 9.14 18.07
C SER A 591 3.13 8.14 17.69
N PRO A 592 1.83 8.39 17.97
CA PRO A 592 0.73 7.51 17.56
C PRO A 592 0.45 7.58 16.05
N GLY A 593 1.10 8.50 15.35
CA GLY A 593 1.05 8.65 13.90
C GLY A 593 2.42 9.07 13.40
N TRP A 594 2.47 9.76 12.26
CA TRP A 594 3.76 10.09 11.65
C TRP A 594 4.72 10.88 12.56
N GLY A 595 6.02 10.59 12.41
CA GLY A 595 7.10 11.23 13.14
C GLY A 595 7.48 12.58 12.52
N PHE A 596 8.33 12.55 11.50
CA PHE A 596 8.72 13.69 10.69
C PHE A 596 7.95 13.72 9.38
N VAL A 597 7.35 14.87 9.07
CA VAL A 597 6.47 15.02 7.91
C VAL A 597 6.90 16.22 7.07
N ASN A 598 7.28 15.93 5.84
CA ASN A 598 7.37 16.88 4.74
C ASN A 598 6.06 16.78 3.94
N HIS A 599 5.25 17.85 3.95
CA HIS A 599 3.97 17.88 3.25
C HIS A 599 3.90 19.13 2.37
N GLN A 600 3.90 18.93 1.06
CA GLN A 600 4.01 19.98 0.02
C GLN A 600 5.08 21.03 0.35
N SER A 601 6.27 20.58 0.77
CA SER A 601 7.33 21.43 1.31
C SER A 601 8.71 21.07 0.74
N TYR A 602 9.67 21.98 0.91
CA TYR A 602 11.09 21.77 0.64
C TYR A 602 11.83 21.68 1.97
N VAL A 603 12.23 20.45 2.35
CA VAL A 603 12.82 20.17 3.66
C VAL A 603 14.03 19.25 3.51
N ILE A 604 15.11 19.58 4.22
CA ILE A 604 16.27 18.72 4.41
C ILE A 604 16.19 18.11 5.82
N MET A 605 16.17 16.78 5.90
CA MET A 605 16.20 16.01 7.14
C MET A 605 17.49 15.17 7.18
N GLU A 606 18.40 15.49 8.11
CA GLU A 606 19.71 14.83 8.23
C GLU A 606 20.00 14.36 9.65
N ASP A 607 20.61 13.17 9.82
CA ASP A 607 21.09 12.70 11.12
C ASP A 607 19.99 12.62 12.20
N ASN A 608 18.72 12.50 11.82
CA ASN A 608 17.61 12.46 12.76
C ASN A 608 17.32 11.03 13.21
N VAL A 609 16.70 10.90 14.39
CA VAL A 609 16.27 9.60 14.92
C VAL A 609 14.79 9.63 15.25
N ALA A 610 14.03 8.69 14.70
CA ALA A 610 12.65 8.45 15.09
C ALA A 610 12.51 7.06 15.70
N TYR A 611 11.97 6.98 16.90
CA TYR A 611 11.77 5.74 17.64
C TYR A 611 10.31 5.60 18.07
N GLY A 612 9.76 4.38 17.96
CA GLY A 612 8.45 4.04 18.51
C GLY A 612 7.31 4.82 17.84
N VAL A 613 7.36 4.91 16.52
CA VAL A 613 6.36 5.62 15.72
C VAL A 613 5.34 4.64 15.17
N ASP A 614 4.06 4.88 15.44
CA ASP A 614 2.94 4.17 14.82
C ASP A 614 2.62 4.81 13.46
N GLY A 615 2.54 4.01 12.40
CA GLY A 615 2.41 4.50 11.03
C GLY A 615 3.76 4.59 10.31
N ALA A 616 4.34 5.79 10.19
CA ALA A 616 5.59 5.99 9.44
C ALA A 616 6.51 7.03 10.11
N ALA A 617 7.80 6.71 10.25
CA ALA A 617 8.74 7.58 10.96
C ALA A 617 9.12 8.84 10.17
N PHE A 618 9.36 8.71 8.86
CA PHE A 618 9.64 9.82 7.95
C PHE A 618 8.67 9.79 6.77
N VAL A 619 8.06 10.92 6.44
CA VAL A 619 6.95 10.97 5.47
C VAL A 619 7.10 12.12 4.47
N GLY A 620 6.99 11.81 3.18
CA GLY A 620 6.53 12.72 2.13
C GLY A 620 5.05 12.45 1.84
N GLU A 621 4.15 13.43 2.03
CA GLU A 621 2.70 13.18 2.14
C GLU A 621 1.93 13.15 0.81
N ASP A 622 2.17 14.10 -0.10
CA ASP A 622 1.32 14.31 -1.27
C ASP A 622 1.97 13.90 -2.60
N GLY A 623 3.30 13.91 -2.66
CA GLY A 623 4.12 13.36 -3.75
C GLY A 623 4.85 14.40 -4.61
N ASN A 624 4.67 15.69 -4.32
CA ASN A 624 5.40 16.78 -4.98
C ASN A 624 6.46 17.42 -4.07
N GLU A 625 6.65 16.88 -2.87
CA GLU A 625 7.67 17.35 -1.94
C GLU A 625 9.07 17.19 -2.50
N ILE A 626 9.95 18.15 -2.21
CA ILE A 626 11.35 18.14 -2.60
C ILE A 626 12.27 18.24 -1.37
N GLY A 627 13.56 18.04 -1.59
CA GLY A 627 14.58 18.08 -0.56
C GLY A 627 15.24 16.73 -0.36
N ALA A 628 15.65 16.43 0.87
CA ALA A 628 16.45 15.25 1.14
C ALA A 628 16.17 14.65 2.51
N PHE A 629 16.11 13.32 2.55
CA PHE A 629 16.26 12.50 3.74
C PHE A 629 17.64 11.85 3.65
N ARG A 630 18.59 12.32 4.46
CA ARG A 630 19.96 11.80 4.47
C ARG A 630 20.32 11.26 5.84
N HIS A 631 20.87 10.05 5.89
CA HIS A 631 21.46 9.51 7.11
C HIS A 631 20.52 9.60 8.34
N ASN A 632 19.23 9.31 8.16
CA ASN A 632 18.27 9.26 9.26
C ASN A 632 18.08 7.82 9.73
N LEU A 633 17.73 7.64 11.01
CA LEU A 633 17.48 6.35 11.63
C LEU A 633 16.02 6.24 12.10
N ALA A 634 15.27 5.31 11.51
CA ALA A 634 13.95 4.89 11.98
C ALA A 634 14.08 3.56 12.75
N MET A 635 13.54 3.50 13.97
CA MET A 635 13.57 2.31 14.81
C MET A 635 12.19 1.96 15.37
N SER A 636 11.84 0.67 15.31
CA SER A 636 10.62 0.10 15.89
C SER A 636 9.36 0.85 15.42
N THR A 637 9.14 0.88 14.11
CA THR A 637 7.91 1.45 13.54
C THR A 637 6.79 0.42 13.55
N THR A 638 5.70 0.74 14.23
CA THR A 638 4.51 -0.11 14.29
C THR A 638 3.41 0.46 13.39
N GLY A 639 2.26 -0.21 13.29
CA GLY A 639 1.17 0.23 12.43
C GLY A 639 0.14 -0.87 12.23
N THR A 640 -0.75 -0.70 11.27
CA THR A 640 -1.80 -1.68 11.01
C THR A 640 -1.26 -2.97 10.39
N GLY A 641 -0.11 -2.92 9.71
CA GLY A 641 0.44 -4.01 8.89
C GLY A 641 -0.44 -4.38 7.69
N LEU A 642 -1.48 -3.60 7.39
CA LEU A 642 -2.40 -3.85 6.28
C LEU A 642 -1.81 -3.37 4.95
N ASP A 643 -2.40 -3.82 3.85
CA ASP A 643 -2.06 -3.33 2.51
C ASP A 643 -2.15 -1.79 2.46
N PRO A 644 -1.11 -1.10 1.97
CA PRO A 644 -1.03 0.37 1.95
C PRO A 644 -2.20 1.07 1.25
N ARG A 645 -2.94 0.36 0.40
CA ARG A 645 -4.08 0.90 -0.37
C ARG A 645 -5.39 0.91 0.41
N THR A 646 -5.45 0.24 1.57
CA THR A 646 -6.72 -0.01 2.29
C THR A 646 -7.43 1.26 2.75
N ARG A 647 -6.69 2.37 2.99
CA ARG A 647 -7.26 3.65 3.43
C ARG A 647 -6.99 4.83 2.49
N LYS A 648 -6.52 4.57 1.27
CA LYS A 648 -6.23 5.62 0.26
C LYS A 648 -7.43 6.51 -0.07
N GLU A 649 -8.65 5.97 -0.05
CA GLU A 649 -9.88 6.68 -0.43
C GLU A 649 -10.22 7.85 0.51
N ILE A 650 -9.69 7.83 1.75
CA ILE A 650 -9.85 8.93 2.71
C ILE A 650 -8.57 9.78 2.84
N GLY A 651 -7.57 9.52 2.00
CA GLY A 651 -6.25 10.17 2.02
C GLY A 651 -5.41 9.80 3.24
N ASP A 652 -5.65 8.62 3.85
CA ASP A 652 -4.91 8.15 5.01
C ASP A 652 -3.82 7.16 4.57
N PHE A 653 -2.60 7.67 4.41
CA PHE A 653 -1.43 6.92 3.95
C PHE A 653 -0.47 6.59 5.10
N GLY A 654 0.59 5.81 4.82
CA GLY A 654 1.67 5.55 5.79
C GLY A 654 1.19 5.01 7.13
N HIS A 655 0.14 4.19 7.11
CA HIS A 655 -0.46 3.60 8.32
C HIS A 655 0.05 2.18 8.60
N SER A 656 0.79 1.58 7.66
CA SER A 656 1.12 0.15 7.68
C SER A 656 2.26 -0.19 8.64
N GLY A 657 3.11 0.77 8.97
CA GLY A 657 4.26 0.57 9.87
C GLY A 657 5.57 0.60 9.11
N ASP A 658 5.86 1.74 8.50
CA ASP A 658 6.96 1.95 7.58
C ASP A 658 8.09 2.76 8.26
N GLY A 659 9.35 2.50 7.94
CA GLY A 659 10.43 3.42 8.36
C GLY A 659 10.30 4.75 7.62
N PHE A 660 10.24 4.66 6.30
CA PHE A 660 10.15 5.81 5.40
C PHE A 660 8.97 5.61 4.44
N TRP A 661 8.07 6.59 4.38
CA TRP A 661 6.97 6.64 3.43
C TRP A 661 7.15 7.81 2.47
N LEU A 662 7.20 7.55 1.17
CA LEU A 662 7.34 8.56 0.14
C LEU A 662 6.13 8.47 -0.80
N GLN A 663 5.23 9.46 -0.77
CA GLN A 663 4.12 9.53 -1.72
C GLN A 663 4.58 9.90 -3.14
N GLY A 664 5.82 10.35 -3.30
CA GLY A 664 6.39 10.74 -4.59
C GLY A 664 7.90 10.61 -4.65
N PRO A 665 8.46 10.72 -5.85
CA PRO A 665 9.83 10.28 -6.15
C PRO A 665 10.90 11.36 -5.94
N LEU A 666 10.51 12.59 -5.57
CA LEU A 666 11.38 13.77 -5.68
C LEU A 666 12.25 14.05 -4.44
N ILE A 667 11.99 13.41 -3.31
CA ILE A 667 12.84 13.52 -2.12
C ILE A 667 14.07 12.62 -2.32
N GLU A 668 15.26 13.21 -2.33
CA GLU A 668 16.51 12.46 -2.26
C GLU A 668 16.51 11.60 -1.00
N THR A 669 16.76 10.30 -1.13
CA THR A 669 16.74 9.35 0.00
C THR A 669 18.06 8.59 0.04
N THR A 670 18.99 9.05 0.86
CA THR A 670 20.38 8.54 0.87
C THR A 670 20.89 8.16 2.25
N GLY A 671 21.54 6.99 2.36
CA GLY A 671 22.22 6.57 3.59
C GLY A 671 21.29 6.37 4.80
N ASN A 672 19.97 6.27 4.61
CA ASN A 672 19.03 6.14 5.71
C ASN A 672 18.94 4.69 6.21
N ILE A 673 18.60 4.53 7.49
CA ILE A 673 18.53 3.25 8.16
C ILE A 673 17.13 3.04 8.74
N SER A 674 16.53 1.89 8.44
CA SER A 674 15.28 1.44 9.03
C SER A 674 15.49 0.10 9.74
N ALA A 675 15.26 0.07 11.05
CA ALA A 675 15.42 -1.12 11.88
C ALA A 675 14.11 -1.47 12.59
N GLY A 676 13.56 -2.66 12.34
CA GLY A 676 12.33 -3.10 13.02
C GLY A 676 11.07 -2.42 12.50
N ALA A 677 10.85 -2.42 11.19
CA ALA A 677 9.62 -1.92 10.58
C ALA A 677 8.57 -3.02 10.41
N ARG A 678 7.34 -2.79 10.91
CA ARG A 678 6.23 -3.74 10.82
C ARG A 678 5.85 -4.12 9.40
N HIS A 679 5.91 -3.16 8.48
CA HIS A 679 5.54 -3.34 7.08
C HIS A 679 6.75 -3.33 6.16
N ALA A 680 7.33 -2.16 5.90
CA ALA A 680 8.52 -2.02 5.06
C ALA A 680 9.51 -1.04 5.67
N GLY A 681 10.81 -1.28 5.46
CA GLY A 681 11.83 -0.30 5.80
C GLY A 681 11.59 1.01 5.05
N PHE A 682 11.31 0.90 3.76
CA PHE A 682 11.02 1.99 2.84
C PHE A 682 9.80 1.63 1.98
N THR A 683 8.85 2.55 1.86
CA THR A 683 7.72 2.46 0.93
C THR A 683 7.71 3.69 0.03
N ILE A 684 7.88 3.48 -1.28
CA ILE A 684 7.71 4.50 -2.31
C ILE A 684 6.35 4.27 -2.97
N PHE A 685 5.35 5.04 -2.57
CA PHE A 685 4.00 4.97 -3.10
C PHE A 685 3.73 6.11 -4.07
N ALA A 686 4.27 6.02 -5.29
CA ALA A 686 4.22 7.07 -6.30
C ALA A 686 2.85 7.17 -6.99
N ALA A 687 1.78 7.34 -6.21
CA ALA A 687 0.45 7.61 -6.73
C ALA A 687 -0.21 8.71 -5.89
N SER A 688 -0.38 9.88 -6.50
CA SER A 688 -1.12 10.97 -5.92
C SER A 688 -2.42 11.20 -6.67
N SER A 689 -3.51 11.35 -5.91
CA SER A 689 -4.77 11.89 -6.42
C SER A 689 -4.97 13.36 -6.06
N LYS A 690 -4.02 13.94 -5.31
CA LYS A 690 -4.13 15.30 -4.75
C LYS A 690 -3.28 16.32 -5.52
N VAL A 691 -2.13 15.89 -6.04
CA VAL A 691 -1.17 16.77 -6.71
C VAL A 691 -0.63 16.18 -8.00
N ALA A 692 -0.07 17.06 -8.82
CA ALA A 692 0.74 16.76 -9.99
C ALA A 692 2.02 17.61 -9.92
N ILE A 693 3.01 17.25 -10.71
CA ILE A 693 4.35 17.86 -10.77
C ILE A 693 4.39 18.85 -11.92
N ASP A 694 4.89 20.07 -11.66
CA ASP A 694 5.21 21.05 -12.71
C ASP A 694 6.52 20.60 -13.40
N PRO A 695 6.57 20.50 -14.74
CA PRO A 695 7.82 20.19 -15.44
C PRO A 695 9.00 21.11 -15.09
N ALA A 696 8.73 22.35 -14.67
CA ALA A 696 9.76 23.29 -14.23
C ALA A 696 10.44 22.88 -12.90
N ASP A 697 9.72 22.18 -12.01
CA ASP A 697 10.22 21.80 -10.68
C ASP A 697 11.25 20.66 -10.74
N ILE A 698 11.25 19.88 -11.83
CA ILE A 698 12.13 18.73 -12.04
C ILE A 698 13.23 19.01 -13.09
N GLY A 699 13.37 20.27 -13.50
CA GLY A 699 14.52 20.82 -14.22
C GLY A 699 15.07 19.97 -15.38
N ALA A 700 14.33 19.75 -16.47
CA ALA A 700 14.96 19.38 -17.76
C ALA A 700 14.04 19.40 -18.99
N GLU A 701 14.68 19.74 -20.12
CA GLU A 701 14.24 19.68 -21.53
C GLU A 701 13.52 18.38 -21.94
N ALA A 702 13.77 17.25 -21.24
CA ALA A 702 13.17 15.94 -21.50
C ALA A 702 11.63 15.93 -21.36
N TRP A 703 11.07 16.88 -20.63
CA TRP A 703 9.62 17.00 -20.40
C TRP A 703 8.96 18.08 -21.26
N THR A 704 9.74 18.85 -22.02
CA THR A 704 9.21 19.96 -22.82
C THR A 704 8.28 19.44 -23.92
N GLY A 705 7.02 19.89 -23.89
CA GLY A 705 6.00 19.51 -24.88
C GLY A 705 5.22 18.23 -24.57
N LEU A 706 5.47 17.53 -23.45
CA LEU A 706 4.71 16.33 -23.07
C LEU A 706 3.36 16.68 -22.42
N ALA A 707 3.32 17.61 -21.46
CA ALA A 707 2.11 18.15 -20.84
C ALA A 707 2.45 19.38 -19.97
N ASP A 708 1.45 20.22 -19.68
CA ASP A 708 1.60 21.35 -18.74
C ASP A 708 1.74 20.87 -17.28
N VAL A 709 1.44 19.60 -17.00
CA VAL A 709 1.49 18.97 -15.67
C VAL A 709 1.77 17.47 -15.81
N ILE A 710 2.55 16.91 -14.90
CA ILE A 710 3.00 15.52 -14.93
C ILE A 710 2.45 14.77 -13.70
N PRO A 711 1.78 13.60 -13.85
CA PRO A 711 1.39 12.78 -12.71
C PRO A 711 2.61 12.38 -11.86
N VAL A 712 2.44 12.31 -10.54
CA VAL A 712 3.51 11.87 -9.63
C VAL A 712 4.08 10.50 -10.03
N SER A 713 3.22 9.59 -10.50
CA SER A 713 3.56 8.24 -10.96
C SER A 713 4.41 8.20 -12.23
N ALA A 714 4.56 9.31 -12.95
CA ALA A 714 5.32 9.38 -14.19
C ALA A 714 6.79 9.77 -13.95
N VAL A 715 7.11 10.38 -12.81
CA VAL A 715 8.43 10.92 -12.55
C VAL A 715 9.36 9.83 -11.96
N PRO A 716 10.60 9.70 -12.46
CA PRO A 716 11.57 8.77 -11.89
C PRO A 716 11.98 9.15 -10.46
N VAL A 717 12.34 8.16 -9.65
CA VAL A 717 12.99 8.36 -8.34
C VAL A 717 14.24 9.23 -8.51
N ALA A 718 14.33 10.33 -7.76
CA ALA A 718 15.42 11.30 -7.87
C ALA A 718 16.78 10.68 -7.54
N ASN A 719 16.95 10.20 -6.30
CA ASN A 719 18.11 9.41 -5.87
C ASN A 719 17.71 8.53 -4.69
N PHE A 720 17.95 7.24 -4.81
CA PHE A 720 17.76 6.26 -3.74
C PHE A 720 19.02 5.40 -3.63
N SER A 721 19.93 5.79 -2.74
CA SER A 721 21.25 5.17 -2.60
C SER A 721 21.63 4.88 -1.16
N ASP A 722 22.41 3.81 -0.95
CA ASP A 722 23.07 3.47 0.32
C ASP A 722 22.10 3.28 1.51
N ASN A 723 20.81 3.06 1.25
CA ASN A 723 19.82 2.86 2.29
C ASN A 723 19.88 1.43 2.84
N ILE A 724 19.56 1.29 4.13
CA ILE A 724 19.64 0.03 4.87
C ILE A 724 18.30 -0.25 5.54
N ALA A 725 17.75 -1.46 5.35
CA ALA A 725 16.55 -1.91 6.03
C ALA A 725 16.75 -3.28 6.68
N PHE A 726 16.46 -3.43 7.97
CA PHE A 726 16.62 -4.73 8.61
C PHE A 726 15.62 -5.01 9.73
N ALA A 727 15.55 -6.29 10.11
CA ALA A 727 14.68 -6.81 11.17
C ALA A 727 13.19 -6.46 10.99
N GLY A 728 12.71 -6.31 9.76
CA GLY A 728 11.32 -5.98 9.44
C GLY A 728 10.61 -7.02 8.57
N ASN A 729 9.42 -6.71 8.05
CA ASN A 729 8.73 -7.58 7.11
C ASN A 729 9.26 -7.44 5.67
N ARG A 730 9.40 -6.20 5.17
CA ARG A 730 9.98 -5.89 3.86
C ARG A 730 11.14 -4.90 3.97
N GLY A 731 12.09 -4.96 3.04
CA GLY A 731 13.17 -3.96 2.95
C GLY A 731 12.66 -2.69 2.26
N LEU A 732 12.43 -2.79 0.95
CA LEU A 732 11.86 -1.74 0.11
C LEU A 732 10.57 -2.24 -0.56
N GLU A 733 9.57 -1.39 -0.64
CA GLU A 733 8.35 -1.61 -1.42
C GLU A 733 8.06 -0.42 -2.32
N THR A 734 7.79 -0.67 -3.60
CA THR A 734 7.46 0.39 -4.57
C THR A 734 6.08 0.17 -5.18
N TRP A 735 5.37 1.28 -5.42
CA TRP A 735 4.08 1.29 -6.09
C TRP A 735 4.05 2.35 -7.20
N PHE A 736 3.61 1.94 -8.39
CA PHE A 736 3.26 2.82 -9.51
C PHE A 736 4.39 3.68 -10.09
N LEU A 737 5.66 3.32 -9.89
CA LEU A 737 6.80 4.06 -10.46
C LEU A 737 6.80 4.05 -11.99
N THR A 738 6.97 5.23 -12.59
CA THR A 738 7.17 5.55 -14.02
C THR A 738 6.21 4.90 -15.03
N ARG A 739 4.91 4.85 -14.72
CA ARG A 739 3.93 4.23 -15.63
C ARG A 739 3.71 5.02 -16.92
N GLY A 740 3.92 4.36 -18.07
CA GLY A 740 3.52 4.86 -19.40
C GLY A 740 4.60 5.64 -20.18
N LEU A 741 5.88 5.61 -19.77
CA LEU A 741 6.96 6.35 -20.44
C LEU A 741 8.21 5.47 -20.65
N TYR A 742 8.72 5.40 -21.89
CA TYR A 742 9.81 4.50 -22.28
C TYR A 742 11.16 5.21 -22.55
N ASP A 743 11.16 6.54 -22.69
CA ASP A 743 12.35 7.32 -23.09
C ASP A 743 13.03 8.07 -21.92
N LEU A 744 12.54 7.89 -20.69
CA LEU A 744 13.06 8.56 -19.50
C LEU A 744 14.06 7.68 -18.72
N PRO A 745 14.91 8.27 -17.86
CA PRO A 745 15.82 7.54 -16.98
C PRO A 745 15.10 6.47 -16.15
N ALA A 746 15.81 5.37 -15.84
CA ALA A 746 15.29 4.32 -14.98
C ALA A 746 15.26 4.76 -13.51
N ASN A 747 14.40 4.12 -12.70
CA ASN A 747 14.39 4.26 -11.26
C ASN A 747 15.58 3.49 -10.67
N GLY A 748 16.64 4.22 -10.29
CA GLY A 748 17.82 3.64 -9.64
C GLY A 748 17.56 3.29 -8.18
N ILE A 749 17.86 2.05 -7.81
CA ILE A 749 17.96 1.58 -6.43
C ILE A 749 19.41 1.15 -6.26
N ASP A 750 20.23 2.05 -5.72
CA ASP A 750 21.68 1.91 -5.73
C ASP A 750 22.20 1.49 -4.35
N ASN A 751 23.01 0.43 -4.31
CA ASN A 751 23.66 -0.09 -3.10
C ASN A 751 22.70 -0.32 -1.90
N PHE A 752 21.47 -0.75 -2.17
CA PHE A 752 20.49 -1.02 -1.12
C PHE A 752 20.86 -2.28 -0.33
N THR A 753 20.87 -2.18 1.00
CA THR A 753 21.14 -3.31 1.88
C THR A 753 19.88 -3.68 2.66
N ALA A 754 19.48 -4.94 2.58
CA ALA A 754 18.35 -5.46 3.34
C ALA A 754 18.68 -6.80 3.98
N TRP A 755 18.43 -6.96 5.28
CA TRP A 755 18.71 -8.21 5.97
C TRP A 755 17.76 -8.53 7.12
N GLY A 756 17.54 -9.82 7.38
CA GLY A 756 16.63 -10.24 8.45
C GLY A 756 15.16 -9.93 8.16
N ASN A 757 14.81 -9.68 6.89
CA ASN A 757 13.43 -9.44 6.46
C ASN A 757 12.68 -10.77 6.23
N ARG A 758 11.43 -10.86 6.68
CA ARG A 758 10.62 -12.09 6.59
C ARG A 758 9.96 -12.33 5.23
N GLY A 759 9.47 -11.25 4.60
CA GLY A 759 8.74 -11.30 3.35
C GLY A 759 9.66 -11.17 2.16
N ALA A 760 9.87 -9.92 1.71
CA ALA A 760 10.73 -9.61 0.58
C ALA A 760 11.79 -8.58 0.95
N ALA A 761 13.01 -8.73 0.45
CA ALA A 761 13.98 -7.62 0.56
C ALA A 761 13.55 -6.44 -0.32
N ILE A 762 13.09 -6.70 -1.54
CA ILE A 762 12.47 -5.69 -2.43
C ILE A 762 11.16 -6.25 -2.98
N GLN A 763 10.08 -5.46 -2.87
CA GLN A 763 8.76 -5.75 -3.42
C GLN A 763 8.37 -4.68 -4.45
N LEU A 764 8.21 -5.06 -5.72
CA LEU A 764 7.87 -4.15 -6.81
C LEU A 764 6.41 -4.34 -7.26
N GLU A 765 5.56 -3.35 -6.96
CA GLU A 765 4.14 -3.37 -7.29
C GLU A 765 3.82 -2.36 -8.39
N TYR A 766 3.28 -2.82 -9.52
CA TYR A 766 2.83 -1.94 -10.62
C TYR A 766 3.90 -0.95 -11.13
N SER A 767 5.18 -1.25 -10.91
CA SER A 767 6.31 -0.36 -11.15
C SER A 767 7.01 -0.74 -12.44
N THR A 768 7.58 0.22 -13.16
CA THR A 768 8.28 -0.01 -14.41
C THR A 768 9.70 0.56 -14.36
N ARG A 769 10.59 0.08 -15.23
CA ARG A 769 11.94 0.63 -15.42
C ARG A 769 12.72 0.74 -14.11
N VAL A 770 12.76 -0.33 -13.33
CA VAL A 770 13.49 -0.36 -12.05
C VAL A 770 14.86 -0.98 -12.29
N THR A 771 15.91 -0.27 -11.90
CA THR A 771 17.29 -0.78 -11.95
C THR A 771 17.83 -0.91 -10.53
N ILE A 772 18.16 -2.14 -10.13
CA ILE A 772 18.77 -2.45 -8.85
C ILE A 772 20.27 -2.61 -9.09
N ASN A 773 21.08 -1.66 -8.61
CA ASN A 773 22.52 -1.63 -8.83
C ASN A 773 23.28 -1.96 -7.53
N GLY A 774 24.05 -3.03 -7.52
CA GLY A 774 24.80 -3.46 -6.34
C GLY A 774 23.89 -3.86 -5.19
N GLY A 775 24.38 -3.69 -3.96
CA GLY A 775 23.61 -3.95 -2.74
C GLY A 775 23.62 -5.42 -2.30
N THR A 776 23.19 -5.61 -1.05
CA THR A 776 23.22 -6.91 -0.36
C THR A 776 21.86 -7.20 0.27
N LEU A 777 21.17 -8.21 -0.26
CA LEU A 777 19.86 -8.67 0.18
C LEU A 777 20.01 -10.06 0.83
N LEU A 778 19.71 -10.16 2.12
CA LEU A 778 19.91 -11.38 2.92
C LEU A 778 18.63 -11.82 3.61
N GLY A 779 18.13 -12.98 3.20
CA GLY A 779 16.95 -13.59 3.81
C GLY A 779 17.27 -14.36 5.09
N THR A 780 16.22 -14.77 5.79
CA THR A 780 16.31 -15.57 7.02
C THR A 780 16.29 -17.09 6.75
N GLY A 781 16.18 -17.51 5.49
CA GLY A 781 15.94 -18.89 5.09
C GLY A 781 14.51 -19.39 5.34
N GLU A 782 13.60 -18.50 5.73
CA GLU A 782 12.17 -18.81 5.89
C GLU A 782 11.51 -19.21 4.57
N SER A 783 10.53 -20.12 4.65
CA SER A 783 9.77 -20.54 3.47
C SER A 783 8.84 -19.41 3.01
N GLY A 784 8.78 -19.20 1.70
CA GLY A 784 8.02 -18.13 1.05
C GLY A 784 8.77 -16.80 0.93
N ALA A 785 9.93 -16.66 1.58
CA ALA A 785 10.72 -15.44 1.52
C ALA A 785 11.39 -15.26 0.15
N ARG A 786 11.40 -14.03 -0.36
CA ARG A 786 11.92 -13.69 -1.71
C ARG A 786 12.93 -12.55 -1.64
N GLY A 787 14.01 -12.63 -2.40
CA GLY A 787 14.96 -11.50 -2.47
C GLY A 787 14.30 -10.31 -3.15
N VAL A 788 13.95 -10.49 -4.43
CA VAL A 788 13.14 -9.52 -5.18
C VAL A 788 11.86 -10.18 -5.68
N SER A 789 10.74 -9.60 -5.28
CA SER A 789 9.38 -10.06 -5.59
C SER A 789 8.61 -8.95 -6.31
N MET A 790 7.65 -9.33 -7.14
CA MET A 790 6.87 -8.38 -7.92
C MET A 790 5.52 -8.93 -8.33
N ASN A 791 4.61 -8.03 -8.70
CA ASN A 791 3.35 -8.43 -9.32
C ASN A 791 3.44 -8.54 -10.84
N VAL A 792 2.40 -9.10 -11.42
CA VAL A 792 2.25 -9.33 -12.86
C VAL A 792 2.20 -8.07 -13.72
N ARG A 793 2.02 -6.89 -13.11
CA ARG A 793 1.93 -5.59 -13.79
C ARG A 793 3.25 -4.83 -13.81
N THR A 794 4.24 -5.29 -13.05
CA THR A 794 5.60 -4.76 -13.08
C THR A 794 6.30 -5.15 -14.39
N SER A 795 7.09 -4.24 -14.96
CA SER A 795 7.84 -4.44 -16.21
C SER A 795 9.22 -3.80 -16.15
N ASP A 796 10.09 -4.17 -17.08
CA ASP A 796 11.36 -3.48 -17.32
C ASP A 796 12.25 -3.42 -16.08
N VAL A 797 12.74 -4.58 -15.62
CA VAL A 797 13.52 -4.71 -14.38
C VAL A 797 14.95 -5.13 -14.71
N THR A 798 15.92 -4.36 -14.23
CA THR A 798 17.35 -4.67 -14.36
C THR A 798 17.95 -4.96 -12.99
N TYR A 799 18.61 -6.11 -12.87
CA TYR A 799 19.47 -6.49 -11.76
C TYR A 799 20.91 -6.36 -12.22
N ASN A 800 21.70 -5.54 -11.54
CA ASN A 800 23.08 -5.25 -11.93
C ASN A 800 24.00 -5.43 -10.72
N ASP A 801 24.77 -6.53 -10.71
CA ASP A 801 25.73 -6.88 -9.66
C ASP A 801 25.15 -6.97 -8.23
N VAL A 802 23.92 -7.48 -8.09
CA VAL A 802 23.24 -7.58 -6.80
C VAL A 802 23.63 -8.87 -6.08
N THR A 803 23.91 -8.78 -4.77
CA THR A 803 24.08 -9.97 -3.91
C THR A 803 22.75 -10.32 -3.26
N ILE A 804 22.19 -11.49 -3.58
CA ILE A 804 20.92 -11.97 -3.05
C ILE A 804 21.07 -13.38 -2.48
N HIS A 805 21.14 -13.47 -1.16
CA HIS A 805 21.37 -14.72 -0.47
C HIS A 805 20.26 -15.05 0.51
N ASP A 806 20.10 -16.33 0.77
CA ASP A 806 19.32 -16.91 1.85
C ASP A 806 17.80 -16.63 1.79
N PHE A 807 17.28 -16.54 0.56
CA PHE A 807 15.84 -16.60 0.23
C PHE A 807 15.43 -17.94 -0.40
N GLU A 808 14.13 -18.26 -0.39
CA GLU A 808 13.60 -19.40 -1.16
C GLU A 808 13.78 -19.16 -2.66
N ILE A 809 13.44 -17.95 -3.12
CA ILE A 809 13.70 -17.47 -4.47
C ILE A 809 14.52 -16.19 -4.38
N ALA A 810 15.68 -16.13 -5.03
CA ALA A 810 16.52 -14.95 -4.97
C ALA A 810 15.91 -13.81 -5.81
N ALA A 811 15.67 -14.05 -7.10
CA ALA A 811 15.13 -13.03 -7.98
C ALA A 811 14.08 -13.59 -8.95
N ILE A 812 13.12 -12.75 -9.33
CA ILE A 812 12.02 -13.10 -10.23
C ILE A 812 12.10 -12.22 -11.49
N ALA A 813 11.96 -12.82 -12.67
CA ALA A 813 11.83 -12.07 -13.90
C ALA A 813 10.42 -11.46 -14.01
N ALA A 814 10.33 -10.21 -14.47
CA ALA A 814 9.03 -9.58 -14.71
C ALA A 814 8.24 -10.40 -15.73
N SER A 815 6.92 -10.45 -15.59
CA SER A 815 6.06 -11.21 -16.51
C SER A 815 5.85 -10.50 -17.86
N ARG A 816 6.40 -9.30 -18.07
CA ARG A 816 6.30 -8.50 -19.30
C ARG A 816 7.49 -7.56 -19.44
N GLY A 817 7.67 -6.97 -20.62
CA GLY A 817 8.77 -6.05 -20.91
C GLY A 817 10.13 -6.74 -20.92
N VAL A 818 11.19 -5.99 -20.60
CA VAL A 818 12.57 -6.46 -20.62
C VAL A 818 13.09 -6.72 -19.20
N THR A 819 13.51 -7.94 -18.90
CA THR A 819 14.26 -8.22 -17.67
C THR A 819 15.73 -8.50 -18.00
N VAL A 820 16.65 -7.84 -17.29
CA VAL A 820 18.09 -8.11 -17.42
C VAL A 820 18.65 -8.53 -16.07
N PHE A 821 19.29 -9.70 -16.01
CA PHE A 821 20.15 -10.12 -14.92
C PHE A 821 21.60 -10.00 -15.37
N ARG A 822 22.34 -9.05 -14.80
CA ARG A 822 23.74 -8.79 -15.13
C ARG A 822 24.60 -9.03 -13.90
N ASP A 823 25.54 -9.96 -14.01
CA ASP A 823 26.47 -10.32 -12.93
C ASP A 823 25.72 -10.71 -11.62
N GLY A 824 26.30 -10.44 -10.45
CA GLY A 824 25.68 -10.69 -9.14
C GLY A 824 25.89 -12.09 -8.57
N SER A 825 25.45 -12.25 -7.32
CA SER A 825 25.60 -13.50 -6.54
C SER A 825 24.27 -13.95 -5.97
N TYR A 826 23.85 -15.16 -6.34
CA TYR A 826 22.54 -15.74 -6.00
C TYR A 826 22.73 -17.02 -5.21
N ARG A 827 22.42 -16.98 -3.91
CA ARG A 827 22.44 -18.14 -3.02
C ARG A 827 21.05 -18.41 -2.48
N ALA A 828 20.31 -19.28 -3.13
CA ALA A 828 18.91 -19.58 -2.81
C ALA A 828 18.54 -21.00 -3.24
N LEU A 829 17.36 -21.48 -2.85
CA LEU A 829 16.84 -22.74 -3.42
C LEU A 829 16.65 -22.58 -4.92
N THR A 830 16.04 -21.47 -5.35
CA THR A 830 15.98 -21.03 -6.73
C THR A 830 16.71 -19.70 -6.90
N GLY A 831 17.76 -19.66 -7.72
CA GLY A 831 18.48 -18.42 -8.03
C GLY A 831 17.59 -17.43 -8.76
N ILE A 832 17.28 -17.72 -10.02
CA ILE A 832 16.39 -16.90 -10.85
C ILE A 832 15.12 -17.70 -11.18
N GLU A 833 13.96 -17.14 -10.90
CA GLU A 833 12.68 -17.68 -11.36
C GLU A 833 12.14 -16.89 -12.55
N ILE A 834 11.80 -17.59 -13.63
CA ILE A 834 11.19 -17.03 -14.84
C ILE A 834 9.77 -17.56 -14.95
N THR A 835 8.81 -16.76 -14.50
CA THR A 835 7.36 -17.06 -14.54
C THR A 835 6.81 -16.99 -15.96
N VAL A 836 5.59 -17.43 -16.22
CA VAL A 836 4.96 -17.27 -17.54
C VAL A 836 4.73 -15.79 -17.93
N PRO A 837 4.82 -15.43 -19.23
CA PRO A 837 4.63 -14.06 -19.71
C PRO A 837 3.15 -13.65 -19.70
N ILE A 838 2.88 -12.34 -19.72
CA ILE A 838 1.51 -11.79 -19.72
C ILE A 838 1.31 -10.77 -20.85
N ASN A 839 0.48 -11.16 -21.82
CA ASN A 839 -0.18 -10.34 -22.87
C ASN A 839 0.71 -9.55 -23.85
N GLU A 840 2.03 -9.68 -23.79
CA GLU A 840 2.99 -8.96 -24.64
C GLU A 840 4.23 -9.81 -24.91
N ALA A 841 5.03 -9.41 -25.91
CA ALA A 841 6.35 -9.97 -26.08
C ALA A 841 7.21 -9.66 -24.84
N ARG A 842 7.84 -10.68 -24.28
CA ARG A 842 8.74 -10.54 -23.13
C ARG A 842 10.16 -10.94 -23.49
N GLU A 843 11.12 -10.16 -23.04
CA GLU A 843 12.54 -10.50 -23.14
C GLU A 843 13.15 -10.67 -21.75
N VAL A 844 13.92 -11.74 -21.56
CA VAL A 844 14.71 -11.99 -20.35
C VAL A 844 16.13 -12.30 -20.79
N SER A 845 17.11 -11.53 -20.29
CA SER A 845 18.52 -11.70 -20.59
C SER A 845 19.31 -11.97 -19.31
N ILE A 846 20.07 -13.06 -19.28
CA ILE A 846 21.01 -13.38 -18.20
C ILE A 846 22.42 -13.25 -18.77
N VAL A 847 23.17 -12.25 -18.33
CA VAL A 847 24.45 -11.83 -18.96
C VAL A 847 25.55 -11.61 -17.93
N GLY A 848 26.79 -11.56 -18.42
CA GLY A 848 27.96 -11.35 -17.56
C GLY A 848 28.35 -12.64 -16.84
N ASN A 849 28.74 -12.54 -15.57
CA ASN A 849 29.23 -13.66 -14.76
C ASN A 849 28.40 -13.84 -13.47
N PRO A 850 27.10 -14.15 -13.56
CA PRO A 850 26.29 -14.44 -12.38
C PRO A 850 26.81 -15.67 -11.64
N VAL A 851 26.95 -15.55 -10.32
CA VAL A 851 27.43 -16.63 -9.46
C VAL A 851 26.24 -17.28 -8.75
N PHE A 852 26.01 -18.56 -9.04
CA PHE A 852 24.98 -19.35 -8.34
C PHE A 852 25.60 -20.26 -7.28
N ALA A 853 25.08 -20.18 -6.06
CA ALA A 853 25.50 -21.01 -4.95
C ALA A 853 24.30 -21.70 -4.29
N ARG A 854 24.53 -22.92 -3.78
CA ARG A 854 23.49 -23.63 -3.03
C ARG A 854 23.41 -23.12 -1.58
N PRO A 855 22.21 -23.10 -1.00
CA PRO A 855 22.07 -22.91 0.44
C PRO A 855 22.65 -24.11 1.20
N THR A 856 22.71 -24.00 2.53
CA THR A 856 23.23 -25.07 3.38
C THR A 856 22.48 -26.39 3.14
N ALA A 857 23.18 -27.52 3.26
CA ALA A 857 22.60 -28.85 3.04
C ALA A 857 21.37 -29.13 3.92
N ALA A 858 21.36 -28.56 5.13
CA ALA A 858 20.22 -28.66 6.05
C ALA A 858 18.97 -27.96 5.50
N TRP A 859 19.12 -26.77 4.92
CA TRP A 859 17.99 -26.01 4.38
C TRP A 859 17.51 -26.55 3.03
N ALA A 860 18.43 -27.05 2.20
CA ALA A 860 18.10 -27.69 0.92
C ALA A 860 17.50 -29.10 1.04
N ALA A 861 17.51 -29.70 2.23
CA ALA A 861 17.13 -31.10 2.42
C ALA A 861 15.68 -31.36 1.96
N GLY A 862 15.53 -32.24 0.96
CA GLY A 862 14.23 -32.65 0.42
C GLY A 862 13.53 -31.63 -0.49
N LYS A 863 14.18 -30.49 -0.78
CA LYS A 863 13.62 -29.44 -1.65
C LYS A 863 14.32 -29.44 -3.02
N PRO A 864 13.59 -29.28 -4.13
CA PRO A 864 14.23 -29.04 -5.42
C PRO A 864 15.01 -27.72 -5.38
N SER A 865 16.13 -27.66 -6.09
CA SER A 865 16.98 -26.48 -6.15
C SER A 865 17.55 -26.30 -7.55
N TYR A 866 17.46 -25.08 -8.07
CA TYR A 866 17.84 -24.71 -9.42
C TYR A 866 18.57 -23.37 -9.44
N ASP A 867 19.58 -23.24 -10.30
CA ASP A 867 20.19 -21.95 -10.59
C ASP A 867 19.16 -21.06 -11.30
N ILE A 868 18.43 -21.65 -12.27
CA ILE A 868 17.34 -21.02 -13.01
C ILE A 868 16.14 -21.95 -13.03
N SER A 869 14.98 -21.44 -12.62
CA SER A 869 13.70 -22.14 -12.70
C SER A 869 12.81 -21.50 -13.76
N MET A 870 12.37 -22.25 -14.76
CA MET A 870 11.35 -21.80 -15.69
C MET A 870 10.00 -22.35 -15.25
N ASN A 871 9.27 -21.57 -14.45
CA ASN A 871 8.00 -21.98 -13.87
C ASN A 871 6.86 -21.75 -14.89
N GLY A 872 6.43 -22.83 -15.54
CA GLY A 872 5.37 -22.85 -16.54
C GLY A 872 3.97 -23.16 -15.98
N GLU A 873 3.78 -23.16 -14.66
CA GLU A 873 2.49 -23.52 -14.05
C GLU A 873 1.35 -22.60 -14.54
N LEU A 874 0.20 -23.23 -14.80
CA LEU A 874 -0.98 -22.58 -15.35
C LEU A 874 -1.74 -21.83 -14.25
N ASP A 875 -1.61 -20.50 -14.23
CA ASP A 875 -2.38 -19.61 -13.35
C ASP A 875 -3.41 -18.79 -14.15
N LEU A 876 -4.63 -19.35 -14.28
CA LEU A 876 -5.73 -18.72 -15.00
C LEU A 876 -6.41 -17.59 -14.23
N TYR A 877 -6.00 -17.28 -12.99
CA TYR A 877 -6.65 -16.22 -12.21
C TYR A 877 -6.42 -14.82 -12.83
N PHE A 878 -5.29 -14.63 -13.51
CA PHE A 878 -4.92 -13.37 -14.17
C PHE A 878 -4.69 -13.49 -15.69
N GLN A 879 -4.85 -14.67 -16.27
CA GLN A 879 -4.35 -14.98 -17.61
C GLN A 879 -5.49 -15.29 -18.57
N SER A 880 -5.50 -14.58 -19.71
CA SER A 880 -6.23 -15.04 -20.88
C SER A 880 -5.35 -16.02 -21.67
N PRO A 881 -5.91 -16.89 -22.51
CA PRO A 881 -5.16 -17.89 -23.27
C PRO A 881 -4.14 -17.26 -24.19
N GLU A 882 -4.44 -16.05 -24.68
CA GLU A 882 -3.56 -15.23 -25.50
C GLU A 882 -2.29 -14.85 -24.72
N THR A 883 -2.39 -14.60 -23.41
CA THR A 883 -1.21 -14.32 -22.55
C THR A 883 -0.24 -15.50 -22.53
N MET A 884 -0.76 -16.72 -22.46
CA MET A 884 0.04 -17.94 -22.30
C MET A 884 0.72 -18.37 -23.60
N VAL A 885 0.23 -17.90 -24.74
CA VAL A 885 0.83 -18.18 -26.06
C VAL A 885 1.61 -16.99 -26.62
N ALA A 886 1.78 -15.92 -25.83
CA ALA A 886 2.58 -14.78 -26.22
C ALA A 886 4.06 -15.20 -26.39
N SER A 887 4.69 -14.66 -27.43
CA SER A 887 6.12 -14.87 -27.70
C SER A 887 6.97 -14.35 -26.56
N GLN A 888 8.04 -15.09 -26.26
CA GLN A 888 9.05 -14.65 -25.33
C GLN A 888 10.43 -15.09 -25.78
N VAL A 889 11.43 -14.31 -25.41
CA VAL A 889 12.84 -14.61 -25.65
C VAL A 889 13.53 -14.66 -24.30
N VAL A 890 14.02 -15.84 -23.93
CA VAL A 890 14.84 -16.02 -22.73
C VAL A 890 16.24 -16.39 -23.18
N ALA A 891 17.17 -15.45 -23.10
CA ALA A 891 18.54 -15.60 -23.53
C ALA A 891 19.49 -15.65 -22.33
N ILE A 892 20.51 -16.49 -22.43
CA ILE A 892 21.63 -16.54 -21.50
C ILE A 892 22.94 -16.41 -22.27
N ASP A 893 23.81 -15.50 -21.83
CA ASP A 893 25.14 -15.26 -22.40
C ASP A 893 26.13 -15.08 -21.26
N THR A 894 26.68 -16.20 -20.79
CA THR A 894 27.64 -16.24 -19.68
C THR A 894 28.88 -17.05 -20.08
N PRO A 895 30.04 -16.83 -19.43
CA PRO A 895 31.22 -17.66 -19.65
C PRO A 895 30.97 -19.17 -19.44
N ALA A 896 30.05 -19.52 -18.54
CA ALA A 896 29.74 -20.92 -18.21
C ALA A 896 28.84 -21.61 -19.25
N THR A 897 27.95 -20.86 -19.90
CA THR A 897 26.95 -21.42 -20.84
C THR A 897 27.24 -21.11 -22.31
N GLY A 898 28.06 -20.09 -22.59
CA GLY A 898 28.05 -19.40 -23.88
C GLY A 898 26.69 -18.75 -24.15
N LYS A 899 26.47 -18.33 -25.40
CA LYS A 899 25.17 -17.84 -25.88
C LYS A 899 24.20 -18.99 -26.06
N ALA A 900 23.03 -18.90 -25.44
CA ALA A 900 21.97 -19.90 -25.57
C ALA A 900 20.58 -19.29 -25.37
N LEU A 901 19.56 -19.98 -25.86
CA LEU A 901 18.15 -19.73 -25.54
C LEU A 901 17.64 -20.76 -24.52
N LEU A 902 16.76 -20.33 -23.62
CA LEU A 902 16.11 -21.18 -22.64
C LEU A 902 14.63 -21.37 -22.99
N TYR A 903 14.13 -22.59 -22.77
CA TYR A 903 12.75 -22.98 -23.05
C TYR A 903 12.12 -23.70 -21.85
N TYR A 904 10.85 -23.42 -21.59
CA TYR A 904 10.04 -24.15 -20.62
C TYR A 904 9.89 -25.61 -21.02
N LEU A 905 9.73 -26.53 -20.07
CA LEU A 905 9.41 -27.92 -20.39
C LEU A 905 8.01 -28.04 -21.03
N GLU A 906 7.12 -27.13 -20.66
CA GLU A 906 5.76 -26.97 -21.14
C GLU A 906 5.70 -26.55 -22.60
N GLN A 907 6.80 -26.10 -23.23
CA GLN A 907 6.87 -25.81 -24.68
C GLN A 907 7.05 -27.07 -25.54
N ALA A 908 7.17 -28.25 -24.93
CA ALA A 908 7.40 -29.48 -25.68
C ALA A 908 6.22 -29.77 -26.63
N PRO A 909 6.46 -30.27 -27.87
CA PRO A 909 5.39 -30.55 -28.83
C PRO A 909 4.31 -31.51 -28.30
N GLY A 910 4.68 -32.38 -27.36
CA GLY A 910 3.79 -33.36 -26.73
C GLY A 910 3.08 -32.88 -25.45
N HIS A 911 3.44 -31.71 -24.92
CA HIS A 911 2.82 -31.16 -23.71
C HIS A 911 1.41 -30.63 -24.02
N VAL A 912 0.48 -30.81 -23.09
CA VAL A 912 -0.90 -30.32 -23.19
C VAL A 912 -1.03 -29.13 -22.25
N PRO A 913 -0.88 -27.88 -22.74
CA PRO A 913 -0.91 -26.71 -21.87
C PRO A 913 -2.29 -26.46 -21.24
N PHE A 914 -3.38 -26.90 -21.86
CA PHE A 914 -4.74 -26.64 -21.40
C PHE A 914 -5.54 -27.94 -21.18
N PRO A 915 -5.44 -28.62 -20.01
CA PRO A 915 -6.14 -29.86 -19.73
C PRO A 915 -7.64 -29.65 -19.42
N SER A 916 -8.48 -30.66 -19.69
CA SER A 916 -9.95 -30.63 -19.57
C SER A 916 -10.54 -30.30 -18.19
N ALA A 917 -9.76 -30.35 -17.12
CA ALA A 917 -10.26 -30.29 -15.75
C ALA A 917 -10.14 -28.91 -15.06
N THR A 918 -9.44 -27.94 -15.64
CA THR A 918 -9.05 -26.70 -14.92
C THR A 918 -9.44 -25.38 -15.60
N THR A 919 -9.99 -25.40 -16.80
CA THR A 919 -10.22 -24.19 -17.60
C THR A 919 -11.61 -23.60 -17.36
N ALA A 920 -11.72 -22.72 -16.36
CA ALA A 920 -12.92 -22.00 -15.93
C ALA A 920 -13.47 -20.97 -16.95
N GLY A 921 -13.60 -21.33 -18.23
CA GLY A 921 -14.13 -20.45 -19.29
C GLY A 921 -13.14 -19.39 -19.80
N TYR A 922 -11.90 -19.43 -19.35
CA TYR A 922 -10.85 -18.52 -19.83
C TYR A 922 -10.26 -18.97 -21.18
N VAL A 923 -10.21 -20.28 -21.45
CA VAL A 923 -9.58 -20.88 -22.66
C VAL A 923 -10.60 -21.29 -23.72
N PRO A 924 -10.41 -20.94 -25.02
CA PRO A 924 -11.21 -21.47 -26.11
C PRO A 924 -11.37 -22.98 -25.99
N THR A 925 -12.61 -23.47 -26.03
CA THR A 925 -12.88 -24.91 -25.98
C THR A 925 -12.18 -25.68 -27.10
N SER A 926 -11.90 -25.01 -28.22
CA SER A 926 -11.13 -25.53 -29.34
C SER A 926 -9.66 -25.79 -29.03
N TRP A 927 -9.10 -25.21 -27.95
CA TRP A 927 -7.71 -25.40 -27.52
C TRP A 927 -7.56 -26.47 -26.44
N LEU A 928 -8.65 -26.88 -25.79
CA LEU A 928 -8.61 -27.82 -24.68
C LEU A 928 -8.12 -29.20 -25.12
N ASN A 929 -7.26 -29.78 -24.30
CA ASN A 929 -6.62 -31.09 -24.49
C ASN A 929 -5.77 -31.21 -25.76
N LEU A 930 -5.51 -30.12 -26.47
CA LEU A 930 -4.57 -30.13 -27.58
C LEU A 930 -3.14 -30.06 -27.05
N LYS A 931 -2.27 -30.85 -27.67
CA LYS A 931 -0.83 -30.73 -27.46
C LYS A 931 -0.31 -29.46 -28.14
N ASN A 932 0.81 -28.90 -27.69
CA ASN A 932 1.41 -27.73 -28.36
C ASN A 932 1.63 -27.93 -29.86
N GLY A 933 2.07 -29.11 -30.29
CA GLY A 933 2.23 -29.39 -31.73
C GLY A 933 0.92 -29.30 -32.51
N GLU A 934 -0.20 -29.67 -31.88
CA GLU A 934 -1.54 -29.57 -32.48
C GLU A 934 -2.07 -28.14 -32.44
N LEU A 935 -1.81 -27.38 -31.36
CA LEU A 935 -2.13 -25.96 -31.27
C LEU A 935 -1.39 -25.17 -32.35
N GLN A 936 -0.09 -25.42 -32.52
CA GLN A 936 0.72 -24.74 -33.53
C GLN A 936 0.21 -25.04 -34.93
N GLN A 937 -0.11 -26.30 -35.22
CA GLN A 937 -0.59 -26.71 -36.55
C GLN A 937 -1.96 -26.10 -36.88
N ARG A 938 -2.87 -26.02 -35.91
CA ARG A 938 -4.27 -25.62 -36.15
C ARG A 938 -4.50 -24.12 -36.02
N PHE A 939 -3.77 -23.47 -35.13
CA PHE A 939 -4.02 -22.08 -34.72
C PHE A 939 -2.78 -21.20 -34.83
N GLY A 940 -1.61 -21.76 -35.15
CA GLY A 940 -0.37 -20.98 -35.26
C GLY A 940 0.21 -20.53 -33.92
N VAL A 941 -0.27 -21.09 -32.80
CA VAL A 941 0.14 -20.70 -31.44
C VAL A 941 0.71 -21.90 -30.66
N SER A 942 1.63 -21.64 -29.75
CA SER A 942 2.21 -22.60 -28.81
C SER A 942 2.28 -21.96 -27.44
N PHE A 943 2.31 -22.75 -26.36
CA PHE A 943 2.67 -22.24 -25.04
C PHE A 943 3.97 -21.43 -25.16
N ALA A 944 4.03 -20.26 -24.51
CA ALA A 944 5.17 -19.33 -24.56
C ALA A 944 5.60 -18.90 -25.99
N GLY A 945 4.69 -18.99 -26.96
CA GLY A 945 4.84 -18.50 -28.34
C GLY A 945 5.76 -19.31 -29.25
N GLU A 946 6.56 -20.24 -28.72
CA GLU A 946 7.40 -21.15 -29.54
C GLU A 946 7.41 -22.57 -28.98
N MET A 947 7.72 -23.55 -29.82
CA MET A 947 7.96 -24.94 -29.39
C MET A 947 9.44 -25.17 -29.11
N ILE A 948 9.74 -26.03 -28.14
CA ILE A 948 11.12 -26.46 -27.86
C ILE A 948 11.73 -27.10 -29.12
N PRO A 949 12.88 -26.62 -29.61
CA PRO A 949 13.60 -27.29 -30.71
C PRO A 949 14.20 -28.63 -30.28
N ASN A 950 14.24 -29.62 -31.20
CA ASN A 950 14.81 -30.94 -30.92
C ASN A 950 16.30 -30.91 -30.49
N SER A 951 17.02 -29.84 -30.86
CA SER A 951 18.41 -29.61 -30.48
C SER A 951 18.58 -29.04 -29.07
N ALA A 952 17.50 -28.71 -28.35
CA ALA A 952 17.57 -28.21 -26.99
C ALA A 952 17.87 -29.35 -25.98
N VAL A 953 18.82 -29.12 -25.09
CA VAL A 953 19.36 -30.11 -24.14
C VAL A 953 18.89 -29.84 -22.71
N ALA A 954 18.87 -30.87 -21.86
CA ALA A 954 18.58 -30.72 -20.43
C ALA A 954 19.83 -30.29 -19.65
N ASN A 955 19.63 -29.54 -18.56
CA ASN A 955 20.69 -29.19 -17.61
C ASN A 955 20.17 -29.44 -16.19
N SER A 956 20.92 -30.16 -15.36
CA SER A 956 20.49 -30.51 -14.00
C SER A 956 20.35 -29.32 -13.04
N ARG A 957 20.88 -28.14 -13.43
CA ARG A 957 20.76 -26.90 -12.66
C ARG A 957 19.68 -25.96 -13.18
N ILE A 958 19.05 -26.28 -14.32
CA ILE A 958 18.00 -25.47 -14.92
C ILE A 958 16.74 -26.30 -15.00
N TRP A 959 15.65 -25.83 -14.38
CA TRP A 959 14.34 -26.42 -14.62
C TRP A 959 13.79 -25.91 -15.95
N GLY A 960 14.27 -26.49 -17.05
CA GLY A 960 13.98 -26.08 -18.43
C GLY A 960 14.88 -26.80 -19.44
N LYS A 961 14.89 -26.30 -20.68
CA LYS A 961 15.76 -26.77 -21.78
C LYS A 961 16.63 -25.63 -22.28
N LEU A 962 17.86 -25.96 -22.65
CA LEU A 962 18.85 -25.01 -23.15
C LEU A 962 19.19 -25.32 -24.61
N LEU A 963 19.09 -24.33 -25.49
CA LEU A 963 19.49 -24.41 -26.89
C LEU A 963 20.75 -23.55 -27.11
N PRO A 964 21.93 -24.16 -27.29
CA PRO A 964 23.15 -23.42 -27.60
C PRO A 964 23.02 -22.70 -28.94
N LEU A 965 23.45 -21.44 -28.99
CA LEU A 965 23.59 -20.67 -30.23
C LEU A 965 25.03 -20.75 -30.73
N ALA A 966 25.19 -20.81 -32.06
CA ALA A 966 26.48 -20.97 -32.72
C ALA A 966 27.32 -19.68 -32.73
#